data_AF-A0A7W7YWZ3-F1
#
_entry.id   AF-A0A7W7YWZ3-F1
#
_cell.length_a   1.000
_cell.length_b   1.000
_cell.length_c   1.000
_cell.angle_alpha   90.00
_cell.angle_beta   90.00
_cell.angle_gamma   90.00
#
_symmetry.space_group_name_H-M   'P 1'
#
loop_
_entity.id
_entity.type
_entity.pdbx_description
1 polymer ?
#
loop_
_entity_poly.entity_id
_entity_poly.type
_entity_poly.pdbx_seq_one_letter_code
_entity_poly.pdbx_strand_id
1 'polypeptide(L)'
;MTSTIPTLSTSQIRTLSTAAIQAWTAEDVAALSTAQIGVLNARQVASIDAGYVGSLTTQQIRAVSARSISGLTVDQLAYLSSQHIQALTTAQVGAFYSQQIDALDADQIAAFDSTQIAAFTAKEVHALTSDDIATFTTGEIAAINAKALPSLTTDAIAVLSPEQVAAFTTAQVAALSVAQLAAFTSEQVESLSTVQLGALTIRQAAGLDMTALSTEQTAALSTAFIAGLKTQQVAALTSDQAEALTSSQVAALSATAIVGLEAEDIETFSTGEIASIKTQMLGRLTTDAIAALTSEQVGALTTAQVAALSIAQLAALTSEQVGALNSGQVGALTARQAAGLDVTALSTTQTAALSTAFISGLKSNQVAALSSDQAAALTSAQIGALSAVAVAGLEAEDVETFSTDEIAGIKTQVFARLATDAVAALSTAQVRALTTAQVAALSTGQLAALSSEQVGALTTAQVGALAIRQAAGLDVTALSTAQTAALSTTFIAALKGDQVAAFSTEQASALGTGQVAALSAAGVTGLAAADIETFTADEVARIATRAIVWLATDAVAALSTAQVAALTSDQIAVLKPAQLAVLNSDQFGALTTTQIGALNARQASGLDLSALSTAQTAALSTAFIAALKSDQIAALSSDQTAALTSGQVAALSVSGVSGLEAEDIQTFTTSEIAQIGSRTIARLSTSVIAALTSGQIGALTTGQVASLSSEQIAALSSEQIDILNSAQIGALSSRQIAAMLLEDIQTFKTDEIAAIGTRAIRGLTTQQVAGLSSEQLDSFTTAQAQAMTVAQVNAVVAAYAEFEGL
;
A
#
# COMPACT_ATOMS: atom_id res chain seq x y z
N MET A 1 67.42 -20.63 -102.03
CA MET A 1 66.83 -19.85 -103.15
C MET A 1 66.21 -18.66 -102.48
N THR A 2 66.43 -17.43 -102.97
CA THR A 2 65.85 -16.24 -102.33
C THR A 2 64.34 -16.40 -102.21
N SER A 3 63.82 -16.32 -100.98
CA SER A 3 62.38 -16.44 -100.72
C SER A 3 61.58 -15.51 -101.63
N THR A 4 60.52 -16.03 -102.24
CA THR A 4 59.56 -15.24 -103.03
C THR A 4 58.46 -14.61 -102.17
N ILE A 5 58.36 -14.99 -100.89
CA ILE A 5 57.34 -14.49 -99.97
C ILE A 5 57.37 -12.96 -99.79
N PRO A 6 58.53 -12.27 -99.74
CA PRO A 6 58.57 -10.79 -99.64
C PRO A 6 57.87 -10.06 -100.80
N THR A 7 57.70 -10.73 -101.95
CA THR A 7 57.03 -10.14 -103.14
C THR A 7 55.50 -10.23 -103.09
N LEU A 8 54.94 -10.99 -102.15
CA LEU A 8 53.49 -11.13 -102.00
C LEU A 8 52.90 -9.90 -101.30
N SER A 9 51.81 -9.35 -101.84
CA SER A 9 51.06 -8.29 -101.16
C SER A 9 50.37 -8.82 -99.90
N THR A 10 50.06 -7.94 -98.96
CA THR A 10 49.30 -8.29 -97.74
C THR A 10 47.93 -8.91 -98.07
N SER A 11 47.28 -8.48 -99.16
CA SER A 11 46.04 -9.10 -99.65
C SER A 11 46.26 -10.54 -100.12
N GLN A 12 47.37 -10.83 -100.81
CA GLN A 12 47.70 -12.20 -101.24
C GLN A 12 48.00 -13.10 -100.03
N ILE A 13 48.79 -12.61 -99.07
CA ILE A 13 49.10 -13.35 -97.83
C ILE A 13 47.81 -13.70 -97.06
N ARG A 14 46.88 -12.75 -96.93
CA ARG A 14 45.60 -12.97 -96.23
C ARG A 14 44.76 -14.11 -96.83
N THR A 15 44.89 -14.36 -98.13
CA THR A 15 44.10 -15.40 -98.85
C THR A 15 44.76 -16.77 -98.94
N LEU A 16 46.00 -16.93 -98.46
CA LEU A 16 46.70 -18.21 -98.50
C LEU A 16 46.01 -19.26 -97.63
N SER A 17 45.93 -20.50 -98.13
CA SER A 17 45.45 -21.64 -97.35
C SER A 17 46.48 -22.02 -96.28
N THR A 18 46.02 -22.65 -95.20
CA THR A 18 46.93 -23.18 -94.15
C THR A 18 47.93 -24.19 -94.71
N ALA A 19 47.53 -25.00 -95.70
CA ALA A 19 48.43 -25.93 -96.38
C ALA A 19 49.54 -25.23 -97.17
N ALA A 20 49.25 -24.06 -97.76
CA ALA A 20 50.27 -23.27 -98.47
C ALA A 20 51.28 -22.66 -97.50
N ILE A 21 50.84 -22.26 -96.30
CA ILE A 21 51.69 -21.73 -95.24
C ILE A 21 52.53 -22.84 -94.60
N GLN A 22 51.97 -24.04 -94.42
CA GLN A 22 52.69 -25.19 -93.88
C GLN A 22 53.84 -25.67 -94.80
N ALA A 23 53.78 -25.34 -96.09
CA ALA A 23 54.84 -25.63 -97.06
C ALA A 23 55.97 -24.58 -97.06
N TRP A 24 55.87 -23.50 -96.27
CA TRP A 24 56.93 -22.50 -96.15
C TRP A 24 58.18 -23.10 -95.50
N THR A 25 59.35 -22.63 -95.94
CA THR A 25 60.64 -22.95 -95.32
C THR A 25 60.99 -21.96 -94.20
N ALA A 26 62.05 -22.24 -93.42
CA ALA A 26 62.56 -21.30 -92.42
C ALA A 26 62.92 -19.93 -93.04
N GLU A 27 63.53 -19.92 -94.23
CA GLU A 27 63.91 -18.71 -94.96
C GLU A 27 62.67 -17.91 -95.39
N ASP A 28 61.58 -18.60 -95.77
CA ASP A 28 60.31 -17.98 -96.15
C ASP A 28 59.62 -17.27 -94.99
N VAL A 29 59.58 -17.91 -93.82
CA VAL A 29 58.98 -17.35 -92.61
C VAL A 29 59.80 -16.17 -92.10
N ALA A 30 61.14 -16.30 -92.06
CA ALA A 30 62.03 -15.23 -91.62
C ALA A 30 62.00 -13.99 -92.55
N ALA A 31 61.73 -14.17 -93.85
CA ALA A 31 61.70 -13.08 -94.81
C ALA A 31 60.39 -12.26 -94.81
N LEU A 32 59.36 -12.65 -94.06
CA LEU A 32 58.09 -11.94 -93.98
C LEU A 32 58.27 -10.52 -93.41
N SER A 33 57.72 -9.50 -94.08
CA SER A 33 57.62 -8.17 -93.48
C SER A 33 56.58 -8.13 -92.34
N THR A 34 56.72 -7.19 -91.42
CA THR A 34 55.73 -6.96 -90.33
C THR A 34 54.32 -6.72 -90.87
N ALA A 35 54.18 -6.02 -92.00
CA ALA A 35 52.90 -5.81 -92.65
C ALA A 35 52.25 -7.11 -93.17
N GLN A 36 53.07 -8.05 -93.68
CA GLN A 36 52.59 -9.36 -94.13
C GLN A 36 52.20 -10.26 -92.95
N ILE A 37 52.94 -10.22 -91.85
CA ILE A 37 52.59 -10.96 -90.63
C ILE A 37 51.28 -10.44 -90.01
N GLY A 38 51.10 -9.11 -89.97
CA GLY A 38 49.93 -8.49 -89.35
C GLY A 38 48.59 -8.78 -90.04
N VAL A 39 48.59 -9.35 -91.25
CA VAL A 39 47.37 -9.75 -91.96
C VAL A 39 47.06 -11.26 -91.89
N LEU A 40 47.93 -12.06 -91.26
CA LEU A 40 47.67 -13.48 -91.01
C LEU A 40 46.51 -13.63 -90.00
N ASN A 41 45.63 -14.59 -90.21
CA ASN A 41 44.60 -14.98 -89.23
C ASN A 41 45.11 -16.09 -88.27
N ALA A 42 44.38 -16.37 -87.19
CA ALA A 42 44.78 -17.36 -86.18
C ALA A 42 45.08 -18.75 -86.76
N ARG A 43 44.29 -19.24 -87.73
CA ARG A 43 44.53 -20.56 -88.36
C ARG A 43 45.79 -20.57 -89.22
N GLN A 44 46.08 -19.45 -89.88
CA GLN A 44 47.29 -19.27 -90.67
C GLN A 44 48.54 -19.21 -89.79
N VAL A 45 48.48 -18.52 -88.65
CA VAL A 45 49.55 -18.52 -87.65
C VAL A 45 49.78 -19.94 -87.11
N ALA A 46 48.72 -20.68 -86.78
CA ALA A 46 48.80 -22.07 -86.32
C ALA A 46 49.47 -23.03 -87.33
N SER A 47 49.46 -22.69 -88.62
CA SER A 47 50.02 -23.55 -89.68
C SER A 47 51.50 -23.30 -90.00
N ILE A 48 52.14 -22.31 -89.37
CA ILE A 48 53.59 -22.11 -89.46
C ILE A 48 54.28 -23.26 -88.70
N ASP A 49 55.32 -23.87 -89.26
CA ASP A 49 56.07 -24.90 -88.54
C ASP A 49 56.63 -24.37 -87.21
N ALA A 50 56.53 -25.16 -86.15
CA ALA A 50 56.92 -24.78 -84.79
C ALA A 50 58.38 -24.30 -84.71
N GLY A 51 59.31 -24.97 -85.40
CA GLY A 51 60.71 -24.59 -85.40
C GLY A 51 61.00 -23.26 -86.11
N TYR A 52 60.10 -22.80 -86.99
CA TYR A 52 60.27 -21.54 -87.71
C TYR A 52 59.72 -20.34 -86.94
N VAL A 53 58.78 -20.54 -86.02
CA VAL A 53 58.26 -19.46 -85.16
C VAL A 53 59.39 -18.86 -84.31
N GLY A 54 60.31 -19.68 -83.81
CA GLY A 54 61.50 -19.22 -83.07
C GLY A 54 62.53 -18.44 -83.90
N SER A 55 62.41 -18.43 -85.24
CA SER A 55 63.28 -17.65 -86.13
C SER A 55 62.75 -16.24 -86.44
N LEU A 56 61.51 -15.94 -86.04
CA LEU A 56 60.92 -14.62 -86.21
C LEU A 56 61.62 -13.59 -85.32
N THR A 57 61.88 -12.41 -85.84
CA THR A 57 62.38 -11.28 -85.06
C THR A 57 61.31 -10.76 -84.07
N THR A 58 61.75 -10.05 -83.02
CA THR A 58 60.85 -9.39 -82.05
C THR A 58 59.86 -8.42 -82.71
N GLN A 59 60.25 -7.74 -83.80
CA GLN A 59 59.37 -6.87 -84.59
C GLN A 59 58.29 -7.66 -85.35
N GLN A 60 58.66 -8.84 -85.86
CA GLN A 60 57.74 -9.74 -86.55
C GLN A 60 56.73 -10.35 -85.56
N ILE A 61 57.18 -10.79 -84.38
CA ILE A 61 56.30 -11.25 -83.30
C ILE A 61 55.33 -10.13 -82.87
N ARG A 62 55.81 -8.90 -82.67
CA ARG A 62 54.97 -7.72 -82.38
C ARG A 62 53.91 -7.43 -83.45
N ALA A 63 54.19 -7.78 -84.70
CA ALA A 63 53.29 -7.51 -85.80
C ALA A 63 52.13 -8.50 -85.90
N VAL A 64 52.21 -9.68 -85.25
CA VAL A 64 51.09 -10.65 -85.20
C VAL A 64 49.90 -9.98 -84.52
N SER A 65 48.74 -9.94 -85.18
CA SER A 65 47.58 -9.28 -84.55
C SER A 65 47.16 -10.01 -83.26
N ALA A 66 46.63 -9.28 -82.27
CA ALA A 66 46.09 -9.88 -81.03
C ALA A 66 45.06 -11.00 -81.30
N ARG A 67 44.25 -10.86 -82.36
CA ARG A 67 43.30 -11.94 -82.72
C ARG A 67 44.00 -13.19 -83.23
N SER A 68 45.16 -13.02 -83.87
CA SER A 68 45.90 -14.09 -84.53
C SER A 68 46.88 -14.80 -83.61
N ILE A 69 47.39 -14.11 -82.57
CA ILE A 69 48.32 -14.70 -81.59
C ILE A 69 47.68 -15.86 -80.81
N SER A 70 46.35 -15.79 -80.58
CA SER A 70 45.54 -16.89 -80.01
C SER A 70 45.55 -18.18 -80.84
N GLY A 71 46.04 -18.11 -82.09
CA GLY A 71 46.24 -19.25 -82.97
C GLY A 71 47.58 -19.98 -82.78
N LEU A 72 48.52 -19.44 -81.99
CA LEU A 72 49.76 -20.15 -81.69
C LEU A 72 49.47 -21.48 -80.97
N THR A 73 50.05 -22.55 -81.48
CA THR A 73 49.95 -23.88 -80.86
C THR A 73 50.93 -24.01 -79.69
N VAL A 74 50.67 -24.96 -78.79
CA VAL A 74 51.58 -25.29 -77.67
C VAL A 74 53.00 -25.60 -78.16
N ASP A 75 53.12 -26.35 -79.26
CA ASP A 75 54.42 -26.69 -79.86
C ASP A 75 55.14 -25.44 -80.38
N GLN A 76 54.42 -24.47 -80.96
CA GLN A 76 55.01 -23.21 -81.43
C GLN A 76 55.49 -22.32 -80.28
N LEU A 77 54.78 -22.35 -79.14
CA LEU A 77 55.14 -21.55 -77.97
C LEU A 77 56.47 -22.00 -77.36
N ALA A 78 56.77 -23.30 -77.37
CA ALA A 78 58.04 -23.85 -76.89
C ALA A 78 59.30 -23.32 -77.63
N TYR A 79 59.14 -22.75 -78.83
CA TYR A 79 60.24 -22.15 -79.60
C TYR A 79 60.37 -20.64 -79.42
N LEU A 80 59.52 -19.99 -78.63
CA LEU A 80 59.65 -18.57 -78.32
C LEU A 80 60.76 -18.36 -77.27
N SER A 81 61.69 -17.44 -77.54
CA SER A 81 62.68 -17.03 -76.54
C SER A 81 62.07 -16.00 -75.58
N SER A 82 62.71 -15.77 -74.43
CA SER A 82 62.35 -14.69 -73.51
C SER A 82 62.31 -13.31 -74.19
N GLN A 83 63.16 -13.07 -75.21
CA GLN A 83 63.11 -11.84 -76.01
C GLN A 83 61.85 -11.75 -76.87
N HIS A 84 61.33 -12.87 -77.37
CA HIS A 84 60.05 -12.90 -78.08
C HIS A 84 58.88 -12.63 -77.14
N ILE A 85 58.91 -13.20 -75.94
CA ILE A 85 57.90 -12.95 -74.92
C ILE A 85 57.87 -11.46 -74.55
N GLN A 86 59.02 -10.85 -74.21
CA GLN A 86 59.15 -9.41 -73.94
C GLN A 86 58.75 -8.52 -75.13
N ALA A 87 58.81 -9.05 -76.35
CA ALA A 87 58.36 -8.30 -77.51
C ALA A 87 56.83 -8.19 -77.57
N LEU A 88 56.06 -9.14 -77.02
CA LEU A 88 54.60 -9.13 -77.13
C LEU A 88 53.98 -7.82 -76.62
N THR A 89 52.97 -7.33 -77.32
CA THR A 89 52.16 -6.19 -76.89
C THR A 89 51.12 -6.65 -75.86
N THR A 90 50.66 -5.75 -74.98
CA THR A 90 49.60 -6.06 -74.00
C THR A 90 48.32 -6.59 -74.63
N ALA A 91 47.97 -6.11 -75.82
CA ALA A 91 46.82 -6.62 -76.57
C ALA A 91 47.02 -8.07 -77.06
N GLN A 92 48.25 -8.47 -77.39
CA GLN A 92 48.57 -9.84 -77.74
C GLN A 92 48.57 -10.73 -76.50
N VAL A 93 49.17 -10.25 -75.41
CA VAL A 93 49.23 -10.99 -74.14
C VAL A 93 47.82 -11.32 -73.65
N GLY A 94 46.92 -10.34 -73.51
CA GLY A 94 45.54 -10.58 -73.04
C GLY A 94 44.61 -11.27 -74.05
N ALA A 95 45.15 -11.77 -75.17
CA ALA A 95 44.41 -12.55 -76.16
C ALA A 95 44.78 -14.05 -76.13
N PHE A 96 45.69 -14.46 -75.26
CA PHE A 96 46.03 -15.87 -75.10
C PHE A 96 44.89 -16.66 -74.45
N TYR A 97 44.83 -17.94 -74.75
CA TYR A 97 44.03 -18.90 -74.00
C TYR A 97 44.82 -19.42 -72.79
N SER A 98 44.13 -19.88 -71.74
CA SER A 98 44.78 -20.45 -70.55
C SER A 98 45.75 -21.58 -70.90
N GLN A 99 45.38 -22.45 -71.83
CA GLN A 99 46.23 -23.54 -72.34
C GLN A 99 47.54 -23.07 -72.99
N GLN A 100 47.55 -21.85 -73.54
CA GLN A 100 48.76 -21.28 -74.13
C GLN A 100 49.67 -20.71 -73.04
N ILE A 101 49.12 -20.20 -71.94
CA ILE A 101 49.89 -19.79 -70.77
C ILE A 101 50.44 -21.02 -70.04
N ASP A 102 49.61 -22.05 -69.81
CA ASP A 102 50.00 -23.34 -69.19
C ASP A 102 51.15 -24.04 -69.94
N ALA A 103 51.33 -23.73 -71.23
CA ALA A 103 52.33 -24.33 -72.11
C ALA A 103 53.70 -23.65 -72.07
N LEU A 104 53.78 -22.45 -71.49
CA LEU A 104 55.04 -21.73 -71.37
C LEU A 104 55.87 -22.35 -70.24
N ASP A 105 57.19 -22.39 -70.42
CA ASP A 105 58.10 -22.78 -69.34
C ASP A 105 58.36 -21.61 -68.36
N ALA A 106 59.04 -21.91 -67.25
CA ALA A 106 59.32 -20.92 -66.21
C ALA A 106 60.18 -19.74 -66.73
N ASP A 107 61.12 -19.97 -67.66
CA ASP A 107 61.97 -18.92 -68.23
C ASP A 107 61.19 -17.99 -69.17
N GLN A 108 60.17 -18.54 -69.86
CA GLN A 108 59.24 -17.80 -70.69
C GLN A 108 58.23 -17.01 -69.85
N ILE A 109 57.72 -17.59 -68.78
CA ILE A 109 56.82 -16.89 -67.85
C ILE A 109 57.55 -15.75 -67.14
N ALA A 110 58.76 -15.99 -66.62
CA ALA A 110 59.61 -14.95 -66.00
C ALA A 110 60.09 -13.87 -66.99
N ALA A 111 59.90 -14.07 -68.30
CA ALA A 111 60.25 -13.07 -69.31
C ALA A 111 59.20 -11.96 -69.45
N PHE A 112 57.96 -12.15 -68.99
CA PHE A 112 56.93 -11.11 -69.08
C PHE A 112 57.28 -9.90 -68.20
N ASP A 113 57.17 -8.69 -68.73
CA ASP A 113 57.32 -7.48 -67.92
C ASP A 113 56.02 -7.11 -67.17
N SER A 114 56.13 -6.18 -66.21
CA SER A 114 54.98 -5.70 -65.42
C SER A 114 53.84 -5.13 -66.29
N THR A 115 54.13 -4.51 -67.44
CA THR A 115 53.10 -3.96 -68.34
C THR A 115 52.32 -5.09 -69.01
N GLN A 116 53.01 -6.16 -69.40
CA GLN A 116 52.42 -7.35 -69.99
C GLN A 116 51.59 -8.12 -68.96
N ILE A 117 52.10 -8.32 -67.75
CA ILE A 117 51.36 -8.99 -66.65
C ILE A 117 50.10 -8.22 -66.29
N ALA A 118 50.12 -6.88 -66.30
CA ALA A 118 48.93 -6.07 -66.08
C ALA A 118 47.81 -6.30 -67.12
N ALA A 119 48.15 -6.84 -68.29
CA ALA A 119 47.21 -7.20 -69.34
C ALA A 119 46.60 -8.61 -69.18
N PHE A 120 47.14 -9.43 -68.27
CA PHE A 120 46.58 -10.76 -68.01
C PHE A 120 45.14 -10.66 -67.50
N THR A 121 44.30 -11.52 -68.06
CA THR A 121 42.92 -11.74 -67.66
C THR A 121 42.85 -12.75 -66.51
N ALA A 122 41.69 -12.83 -65.85
CA ALA A 122 41.43 -13.83 -64.80
C ALA A 122 41.74 -15.28 -65.23
N LYS A 123 41.54 -15.60 -66.52
CA LYS A 123 41.81 -16.95 -67.04
C LYS A 123 43.29 -17.23 -67.22
N GLU A 124 44.06 -16.23 -67.64
CA GLU A 124 45.50 -16.35 -67.81
C GLU A 124 46.20 -16.37 -66.44
N VAL A 125 45.74 -15.55 -65.48
CA VAL A 125 46.24 -15.62 -64.09
C VAL A 125 45.95 -16.96 -63.43
N HIS A 126 44.79 -17.58 -63.70
CA HIS A 126 44.46 -18.91 -63.17
C HIS A 126 45.31 -20.05 -63.75
N ALA A 127 45.89 -19.85 -64.94
CA ALA A 127 46.77 -20.81 -65.60
C ALA A 127 48.18 -20.84 -64.99
N LEU A 128 48.59 -19.78 -64.29
CA LEU A 128 49.90 -19.70 -63.64
C LEU A 128 49.99 -20.71 -62.48
N THR A 129 51.09 -21.46 -62.45
CA THR A 129 51.40 -22.38 -61.36
C THR A 129 51.99 -21.63 -60.16
N SER A 130 52.08 -22.30 -59.00
CA SER A 130 52.78 -21.76 -57.83
C SER A 130 54.25 -21.44 -58.13
N ASP A 131 54.93 -22.31 -58.89
CA ASP A 131 56.33 -22.11 -59.26
C ASP A 131 56.48 -20.88 -60.15
N ASP A 132 55.56 -20.67 -61.10
CA ASP A 132 55.54 -19.48 -61.95
C ASP A 132 55.44 -18.20 -61.12
N ILE A 133 54.46 -18.16 -60.20
CA ILE A 133 54.22 -17.00 -59.35
C ILE A 133 55.40 -16.71 -58.42
N ALA A 134 56.09 -17.76 -57.93
CA ALA A 134 57.28 -17.61 -57.09
C ALA A 134 58.44 -16.90 -57.82
N THR A 135 58.50 -16.99 -59.16
CA THR A 135 59.54 -16.32 -59.96
C THR A 135 59.30 -14.82 -60.15
N PHE A 136 58.09 -14.31 -59.90
CA PHE A 136 57.75 -12.92 -60.20
C PHE A 136 58.50 -11.94 -59.28
N THR A 137 58.97 -10.83 -59.84
CA THR A 137 59.48 -9.71 -59.05
C THR A 137 58.36 -8.99 -58.31
N THR A 138 58.70 -8.17 -57.32
CA THR A 138 57.72 -7.33 -56.59
C THR A 138 56.94 -6.41 -57.52
N GLY A 139 57.58 -5.88 -58.58
CA GLY A 139 56.92 -5.03 -59.57
C GLY A 139 55.91 -5.80 -60.43
N GLU A 140 56.21 -7.04 -60.78
CA GLU A 140 55.33 -7.94 -61.54
C GLU A 140 54.13 -8.38 -60.70
N ILE A 141 54.36 -8.72 -59.42
CA ILE A 141 53.30 -8.99 -58.44
C ILE A 141 52.37 -7.78 -58.29
N ALA A 142 52.91 -6.57 -58.10
CA ALA A 142 52.13 -5.33 -58.00
C ALA A 142 51.35 -5.01 -59.29
N ALA A 143 51.78 -5.53 -60.44
CA ALA A 143 51.15 -5.30 -61.73
C ALA A 143 49.97 -6.22 -62.03
N ILE A 144 49.83 -7.37 -61.34
CA ILE A 144 48.69 -8.27 -61.52
C ILE A 144 47.38 -7.48 -61.36
N ASN A 145 46.51 -7.51 -62.36
CA ASN A 145 45.27 -6.76 -62.31
C ASN A 145 44.44 -7.17 -61.09
N ALA A 146 44.02 -6.22 -60.25
CA ALA A 146 43.23 -6.51 -59.05
C ALA A 146 41.95 -7.32 -59.33
N LYS A 147 41.36 -7.21 -60.55
CA LYS A 147 40.20 -8.01 -60.95
C LYS A 147 40.54 -9.46 -61.32
N ALA A 148 41.79 -9.74 -61.70
CA ALA A 148 42.28 -11.05 -62.05
C ALA A 148 42.89 -11.79 -60.85
N LEU A 149 43.44 -11.05 -59.87
CA LEU A 149 44.04 -11.57 -58.64
C LEU A 149 43.20 -12.64 -57.90
N PRO A 150 41.85 -12.53 -57.80
CA PRO A 150 41.04 -13.57 -57.13
C PRO A 150 41.07 -14.94 -57.82
N SER A 151 41.67 -15.03 -59.01
CA SER A 151 41.81 -16.27 -59.78
C SER A 151 43.08 -17.05 -59.45
N LEU A 152 44.04 -16.43 -58.72
CA LEU A 152 45.19 -17.15 -58.15
C LEU A 152 44.71 -18.21 -57.17
N THR A 153 45.33 -19.38 -57.22
CA THR A 153 45.06 -20.46 -56.25
C THR A 153 45.60 -20.09 -54.88
N THR A 154 45.07 -20.71 -53.83
CA THR A 154 45.61 -20.57 -52.47
C THR A 154 47.05 -21.06 -52.38
N ASP A 155 47.42 -22.07 -53.16
CA ASP A 155 48.79 -22.60 -53.21
C ASP A 155 49.75 -21.59 -53.84
N ALA A 156 49.31 -20.83 -54.85
CA ALA A 156 50.10 -19.75 -55.46
C ALA A 156 50.28 -18.58 -54.50
N ILE A 157 49.28 -18.30 -53.65
CA ILE A 157 49.38 -17.30 -52.60
C ILE A 157 50.38 -17.74 -51.51
N ALA A 158 50.32 -19.00 -51.09
CA ALA A 158 51.14 -19.53 -50.00
C ALA A 158 52.66 -19.57 -50.32
N VAL A 159 53.05 -19.62 -51.60
CA VAL A 159 54.47 -19.64 -52.01
C VAL A 159 55.10 -18.24 -52.18
N LEU A 160 54.31 -17.16 -52.08
CA LEU A 160 54.85 -15.80 -52.19
C LEU A 160 55.86 -15.49 -51.08
N SER A 161 56.92 -14.75 -51.38
CA SER A 161 57.80 -14.21 -50.35
C SER A 161 57.12 -13.06 -49.58
N PRO A 162 57.54 -12.76 -48.35
CA PRO A 162 57.10 -11.57 -47.62
C PRO A 162 57.27 -10.27 -48.43
N GLU A 163 58.36 -10.12 -49.20
CA GLU A 163 58.60 -8.95 -50.05
C GLU A 163 57.59 -8.87 -51.21
N GLN A 164 57.20 -10.01 -51.79
CA GLN A 164 56.17 -10.06 -52.83
C GLN A 164 54.80 -9.70 -52.27
N VAL A 165 54.42 -10.19 -51.09
CA VAL A 165 53.16 -9.84 -50.43
C VAL A 165 53.13 -8.35 -50.07
N ALA A 166 54.22 -7.82 -49.52
CA ALA A 166 54.38 -6.39 -49.24
C ALA A 166 54.24 -5.51 -50.49
N ALA A 167 54.50 -6.05 -51.69
CA ALA A 167 54.37 -5.33 -52.95
C ALA A 167 52.92 -5.20 -53.46
N PHE A 168 51.95 -5.90 -52.88
CA PHE A 168 50.55 -5.77 -53.29
C PHE A 168 50.05 -4.33 -53.16
N THR A 169 49.31 -3.87 -54.15
CA THR A 169 48.58 -2.60 -54.06
C THR A 169 47.35 -2.74 -53.14
N THR A 170 46.86 -1.63 -52.60
CA THR A 170 45.62 -1.63 -51.80
C THR A 170 44.41 -2.16 -52.58
N ALA A 171 44.36 -1.92 -53.90
CA ALA A 171 43.32 -2.47 -54.77
C ALA A 171 43.40 -3.99 -54.91
N GLN A 172 44.61 -4.55 -54.97
CA GLN A 172 44.84 -5.99 -54.97
C GLN A 172 44.45 -6.60 -53.63
N VAL A 173 44.91 -6.02 -52.52
CA VAL A 173 44.55 -6.49 -51.17
C VAL A 173 43.03 -6.47 -50.96
N ALA A 174 42.33 -5.40 -51.36
CA ALA A 174 40.87 -5.33 -51.28
C ALA A 174 40.13 -6.34 -52.19
N ALA A 175 40.80 -6.89 -53.21
CA ALA A 175 40.24 -7.88 -54.12
C ALA A 175 40.42 -9.33 -53.65
N LEU A 176 41.38 -9.62 -52.77
CA LEU A 176 41.64 -10.97 -52.26
C LEU A 176 40.38 -11.64 -51.73
N SER A 177 40.19 -12.90 -52.09
CA SER A 177 39.11 -13.71 -51.51
C SER A 177 39.44 -14.13 -50.06
N VAL A 178 38.42 -14.55 -49.32
CA VAL A 178 38.58 -15.08 -47.96
C VAL A 178 39.54 -16.27 -47.93
N ALA A 179 39.46 -17.16 -48.91
CA ALA A 179 40.31 -18.34 -49.00
C ALA A 179 41.77 -17.99 -49.29
N GLN A 180 42.00 -16.98 -50.14
CA GLN A 180 43.35 -16.50 -50.43
C GLN A 180 43.97 -15.81 -49.22
N LEU A 181 43.21 -14.98 -48.50
CA LEU A 181 43.73 -14.34 -47.28
C LEU A 181 44.06 -15.37 -46.20
N ALA A 182 43.25 -16.43 -46.08
CA ALA A 182 43.50 -17.54 -45.14
C ALA A 182 44.68 -18.44 -45.55
N ALA A 183 45.16 -18.34 -46.78
CA ALA A 183 46.33 -19.07 -47.26
C ALA A 183 47.66 -18.35 -46.97
N PHE A 184 47.60 -17.10 -46.48
CA PHE A 184 48.81 -16.42 -46.04
C PHE A 184 49.43 -17.08 -44.82
N THR A 185 50.77 -17.13 -44.79
CA THR A 185 51.55 -17.47 -43.60
C THR A 185 51.62 -16.29 -42.64
N SER A 186 51.97 -16.54 -41.38
CA SER A 186 52.13 -15.46 -40.39
C SER A 186 53.19 -14.43 -40.82
N GLU A 187 54.31 -14.86 -41.41
CA GLU A 187 55.34 -13.96 -41.95
C GLU A 187 54.82 -13.09 -43.10
N GLN A 188 53.96 -13.65 -43.97
CA GLN A 188 53.33 -12.90 -45.05
C GLN A 188 52.33 -11.87 -44.52
N VAL A 189 51.53 -12.22 -43.50
CA VAL A 189 50.63 -11.27 -42.83
C VAL A 189 51.43 -10.14 -42.17
N GLU A 190 52.52 -10.46 -41.47
CA GLU A 190 53.41 -9.48 -40.84
C GLU A 190 54.04 -8.52 -41.85
N SER A 191 54.29 -8.97 -43.09
CA SER A 191 54.85 -8.13 -44.16
C SER A 191 53.87 -7.08 -44.74
N LEU A 192 52.56 -7.20 -44.46
CA LEU A 192 51.57 -6.25 -44.94
C LEU A 192 51.73 -4.90 -44.23
N SER A 193 51.80 -3.83 -45.01
CA SER A 193 51.74 -2.47 -44.49
C SER A 193 50.38 -2.14 -43.86
N THR A 194 50.38 -1.18 -42.94
CA THR A 194 49.17 -0.61 -42.34
C THR A 194 48.18 -0.06 -43.39
N VAL A 195 48.69 0.48 -44.50
CA VAL A 195 47.86 0.99 -45.61
C VAL A 195 47.17 -0.15 -46.36
N GLN A 196 47.84 -1.28 -46.57
CA GLN A 196 47.26 -2.47 -47.18
C GLN A 196 46.18 -3.08 -46.29
N LEU A 197 46.46 -3.23 -44.99
CA LEU A 197 45.47 -3.74 -44.02
C LEU A 197 44.26 -2.82 -43.91
N GLY A 198 44.45 -1.50 -43.98
CA GLY A 198 43.36 -0.52 -44.03
C GLY A 198 42.47 -0.63 -45.27
N ALA A 199 42.95 -1.26 -46.35
CA ALA A 199 42.17 -1.51 -47.56
C ALA A 199 41.29 -2.78 -47.48
N LEU A 200 41.51 -3.62 -46.46
CA LEU A 200 40.67 -4.80 -46.24
C LEU A 200 39.21 -4.39 -45.94
N THR A 201 38.30 -5.21 -46.45
CA THR A 201 36.86 -4.99 -46.35
C THR A 201 36.21 -6.00 -45.40
N ILE A 202 34.97 -5.74 -45.02
CA ILE A 202 34.15 -6.64 -44.18
C ILE A 202 34.08 -8.08 -44.70
N ARG A 203 34.18 -8.28 -46.03
CA ARG A 203 34.12 -9.61 -46.65
C ARG A 203 35.31 -10.48 -46.28
N GLN A 204 36.45 -9.85 -46.05
CA GLN A 204 37.73 -10.51 -45.82
C GLN A 204 37.98 -10.80 -44.34
N ALA A 205 37.15 -10.26 -43.45
CA ALA A 205 37.28 -10.43 -41.99
C ALA A 205 37.53 -11.88 -41.59
N ALA A 206 36.74 -12.83 -42.10
CA ALA A 206 36.83 -14.25 -41.72
C ALA A 206 38.09 -14.99 -42.19
N GLY A 207 38.91 -14.39 -43.07
CA GLY A 207 40.07 -15.05 -43.68
C GLY A 207 41.41 -14.61 -43.11
N LEU A 208 41.46 -13.53 -42.33
CA LEU A 208 42.72 -13.07 -41.74
C LEU A 208 42.98 -13.81 -40.41
N ASP A 209 44.18 -14.33 -40.25
CA ASP A 209 44.67 -14.76 -38.95
C ASP A 209 45.02 -13.53 -38.10
N MET A 210 44.17 -13.26 -37.11
CA MET A 210 44.33 -12.12 -36.23
C MET A 210 45.58 -12.23 -35.34
N THR A 211 46.03 -13.45 -35.04
CA THR A 211 47.19 -13.70 -34.15
C THR A 211 48.52 -13.30 -34.77
N ALA A 212 48.57 -13.20 -36.10
CA ALA A 212 49.78 -12.87 -36.85
C ALA A 212 50.03 -11.35 -36.99
N LEU A 213 49.11 -10.50 -36.53
CA LEU A 213 49.23 -9.05 -36.65
C LEU A 213 50.08 -8.45 -35.52
N SER A 214 50.84 -7.40 -35.83
CA SER A 214 51.39 -6.52 -34.79
C SER A 214 50.31 -5.61 -34.20
N THR A 215 50.62 -4.93 -33.11
CA THR A 215 49.73 -3.92 -32.50
C THR A 215 49.48 -2.73 -33.45
N GLU A 216 50.53 -2.27 -34.15
CA GLU A 216 50.41 -1.19 -35.15
C GLU A 216 49.54 -1.60 -36.35
N GLN A 217 49.67 -2.86 -36.79
CA GLN A 217 48.83 -3.44 -37.84
C GLN A 217 47.37 -3.59 -37.39
N THR A 218 47.14 -3.99 -36.14
CA THR A 218 45.80 -4.12 -35.55
C THR A 218 45.09 -2.77 -35.49
N ALA A 219 45.79 -1.71 -35.04
CA ALA A 219 45.28 -0.34 -35.02
C ALA A 219 44.97 0.22 -36.43
N ALA A 220 45.62 -0.31 -37.48
CA ALA A 220 45.41 0.13 -38.87
C ALA A 220 44.19 -0.49 -39.57
N LEU A 221 43.58 -1.54 -39.00
CA LEU A 221 42.42 -2.20 -39.59
C LEU A 221 41.22 -1.24 -39.70
N SER A 222 40.52 -1.28 -40.84
CA SER A 222 39.35 -0.43 -41.04
C SER A 222 38.20 -0.84 -40.12
N THR A 223 37.38 0.13 -39.70
CA THR A 223 36.15 -0.15 -38.92
C THR A 223 35.18 -1.06 -39.67
N ALA A 224 35.19 -1.03 -41.01
CA ALA A 224 34.40 -1.94 -41.84
C ALA A 224 34.90 -3.39 -41.72
N PHE A 225 36.21 -3.61 -41.67
CA PHE A 225 36.79 -4.92 -41.43
C PHE A 225 36.45 -5.43 -40.03
N ILE A 226 36.65 -4.60 -39.00
CA ILE A 226 36.36 -4.93 -37.60
C ILE A 226 34.88 -5.31 -37.40
N ALA A 227 33.96 -4.62 -38.07
CA ALA A 227 32.53 -4.95 -38.04
C ALA A 227 32.19 -6.35 -38.59
N GLY A 228 33.08 -6.94 -39.40
CA GLY A 228 32.94 -8.28 -39.96
C GLY A 228 33.52 -9.40 -39.11
N LEU A 229 34.26 -9.07 -38.05
CA LEU A 229 34.86 -10.07 -37.17
C LEU A 229 33.78 -10.89 -36.45
N LYS A 230 34.10 -12.16 -36.25
CA LYS A 230 33.29 -13.10 -35.46
C LYS A 230 33.86 -13.24 -34.06
N THR A 231 33.06 -13.79 -33.14
CA THR A 231 33.45 -14.04 -31.75
C THR A 231 34.78 -14.79 -31.63
N GLN A 232 35.01 -15.84 -32.44
CA GLN A 232 36.26 -16.61 -32.39
C GLN A 232 37.49 -15.82 -32.81
N GLN A 233 37.31 -14.79 -33.65
CA GLN A 233 38.43 -14.00 -34.16
C GLN A 233 38.81 -12.89 -33.19
N VAL A 234 37.81 -12.34 -32.48
CA VAL A 234 38.07 -11.42 -31.36
C VAL A 234 38.72 -12.17 -30.21
N ALA A 235 38.21 -13.35 -29.85
CA ALA A 235 38.80 -14.21 -28.80
C ALA A 235 40.18 -14.78 -29.14
N ALA A 236 40.62 -14.65 -30.40
CA ALA A 236 41.98 -15.04 -30.80
C ALA A 236 42.98 -13.89 -30.68
N LEU A 237 42.52 -12.64 -30.47
CA LEU A 237 43.43 -11.52 -30.27
C LEU A 237 44.26 -11.76 -29.01
N THR A 238 45.52 -11.35 -29.05
CA THR A 238 46.31 -11.23 -27.82
C THR A 238 45.85 -9.98 -27.04
N SER A 239 46.10 -9.92 -25.74
CA SER A 239 45.73 -8.74 -24.94
C SER A 239 46.41 -7.46 -25.44
N ASP A 240 47.65 -7.54 -25.93
CA ASP A 240 48.36 -6.41 -26.56
C ASP A 240 47.64 -5.95 -27.85
N GLN A 241 47.12 -6.88 -28.65
CA GLN A 241 46.35 -6.54 -29.86
C GLN A 241 44.98 -5.96 -29.52
N ALA A 242 44.32 -6.49 -28.49
CA ALA A 242 43.06 -5.96 -27.99
C ALA A 242 43.26 -4.52 -27.48
N GLU A 243 44.31 -4.26 -26.68
CA GLU A 243 44.70 -2.92 -26.21
C GLU A 243 45.00 -1.96 -27.38
N ALA A 244 45.56 -2.47 -28.48
CA ALA A 244 45.87 -1.66 -29.66
C ALA A 244 44.63 -1.23 -30.47
N LEU A 245 43.43 -1.75 -30.17
CA LEU A 245 42.20 -1.33 -30.83
C LEU A 245 41.85 0.11 -30.48
N THR A 246 41.62 0.93 -31.50
CA THR A 246 41.13 2.29 -31.31
C THR A 246 39.66 2.32 -30.86
N SER A 247 39.23 3.41 -30.21
CA SER A 247 37.83 3.60 -29.82
C SER A 247 36.85 3.52 -31.01
N SER A 248 37.29 3.90 -32.22
CA SER A 248 36.46 3.75 -33.43
C SER A 248 36.29 2.28 -33.85
N GLN A 249 37.33 1.47 -33.68
CA GLN A 249 37.28 0.03 -33.96
C GLN A 249 36.46 -0.71 -32.91
N VAL A 250 36.64 -0.41 -31.62
CA VAL A 250 35.81 -0.96 -30.53
C VAL A 250 34.32 -0.64 -30.76
N ALA A 251 33.99 0.61 -31.11
CA ALA A 251 32.61 0.99 -31.47
C ALA A 251 32.07 0.27 -32.74
N ALA A 252 32.96 -0.20 -33.62
CA ALA A 252 32.61 -0.89 -34.85
C ALA A 252 32.38 -2.40 -34.68
N LEU A 253 32.87 -3.00 -33.58
CA LEU A 253 32.63 -4.41 -33.27
C LEU A 253 31.15 -4.74 -33.38
N SER A 254 30.82 -5.92 -33.90
CA SER A 254 29.44 -6.38 -33.89
C SER A 254 29.04 -6.77 -32.47
N ALA A 255 27.74 -6.73 -32.19
CA ALA A 255 27.25 -7.23 -30.92
C ALA A 255 27.80 -8.66 -30.71
N THR A 256 27.69 -9.55 -31.71
CA THR A 256 28.21 -10.94 -31.66
C THR A 256 29.70 -11.02 -31.32
N ALA A 257 30.53 -10.17 -31.93
CA ALA A 257 31.97 -10.20 -31.78
C ALA A 257 32.44 -9.80 -30.38
N ILE A 258 31.78 -8.84 -29.72
CA ILE A 258 32.20 -8.30 -28.42
C ILE A 258 32.22 -9.35 -27.28
N VAL A 259 31.50 -10.48 -27.44
CA VAL A 259 31.53 -11.59 -26.48
C VAL A 259 32.85 -12.35 -26.50
N GLY A 260 33.67 -12.15 -27.54
CA GLY A 260 35.00 -12.72 -27.62
C GLY A 260 36.04 -11.93 -26.82
N LEU A 261 35.73 -10.75 -26.29
CA LEU A 261 36.65 -10.02 -25.41
C LEU A 261 36.70 -10.71 -24.05
N GLU A 262 37.90 -11.01 -23.60
CA GLU A 262 38.17 -11.60 -22.29
C GLU A 262 38.25 -10.51 -21.21
N ALA A 263 38.32 -10.91 -19.94
CA ALA A 263 38.33 -9.94 -18.83
C ALA A 263 39.62 -9.11 -18.84
N GLU A 264 40.73 -9.77 -19.16
CA GLU A 264 42.07 -9.24 -19.32
C GLU A 264 42.15 -8.20 -20.45
N ASP A 265 41.41 -8.42 -21.55
CA ASP A 265 41.34 -7.46 -22.65
C ASP A 265 40.61 -6.17 -22.24
N ILE A 266 39.53 -6.31 -21.47
CA ILE A 266 38.74 -5.17 -21.01
C ILE A 266 39.51 -4.34 -19.97
N GLU A 267 40.31 -5.00 -19.13
CA GLU A 267 41.16 -4.33 -18.15
C GLU A 267 42.19 -3.39 -18.81
N THR A 268 42.73 -3.73 -19.99
CA THR A 268 43.73 -2.91 -20.70
C THR A 268 43.15 -1.74 -21.49
N PHE A 269 41.84 -1.71 -21.76
CA PHE A 269 41.23 -0.66 -22.57
C PHE A 269 41.35 0.74 -21.95
N SER A 270 41.53 1.76 -22.78
CA SER A 270 41.43 3.16 -22.36
C SER A 270 40.00 3.53 -21.97
N THR A 271 39.85 4.59 -21.18
CA THR A 271 38.54 5.19 -20.87
C THR A 271 37.77 5.60 -22.13
N GLY A 272 38.48 5.98 -23.19
CA GLY A 272 37.91 6.30 -24.50
C GLY A 272 37.34 5.09 -25.23
N GLU A 273 38.03 3.94 -25.21
CA GLU A 273 37.51 2.68 -25.74
C GLU A 273 36.28 2.21 -24.97
N ILE A 274 36.32 2.22 -23.63
CA ILE A 274 35.17 1.84 -22.79
C ILE A 274 33.96 2.73 -23.08
N ALA A 275 34.14 4.05 -23.16
CA ALA A 275 33.07 4.99 -23.50
C ALA A 275 32.52 4.82 -24.94
N SER A 276 33.30 4.20 -25.84
CA SER A 276 32.91 3.95 -27.22
C SER A 276 32.03 2.71 -27.41
N ILE A 277 32.00 1.80 -26.43
CA ILE A 277 31.16 0.59 -26.48
C ILE A 277 29.68 0.98 -26.54
N LYS A 278 29.00 0.58 -27.60
CA LYS A 278 27.58 0.90 -27.77
C LYS A 278 26.73 0.23 -26.68
N THR A 279 25.70 0.91 -26.20
CA THR A 279 24.80 0.42 -25.14
C THR A 279 24.19 -0.96 -25.44
N GLN A 280 23.91 -1.26 -26.71
CA GLN A 280 23.40 -2.56 -27.20
C GLN A 280 24.39 -3.72 -27.01
N MET A 281 25.68 -3.40 -26.89
CA MET A 281 26.77 -4.34 -26.71
C MET A 281 27.14 -4.50 -25.24
N LEU A 282 26.90 -3.48 -24.41
CA LEU A 282 27.23 -3.54 -22.99
C LEU A 282 26.56 -4.72 -22.30
N GLY A 283 25.27 -4.95 -22.54
CA GLY A 283 24.51 -6.08 -21.98
C GLY A 283 24.94 -7.46 -22.50
N ARG A 284 25.89 -7.52 -23.43
CA ARG A 284 26.48 -8.76 -23.98
C ARG A 284 27.77 -9.16 -23.27
N LEU A 285 28.46 -8.21 -22.63
CA LEU A 285 29.68 -8.49 -21.87
C LEU A 285 29.37 -9.42 -20.70
N THR A 286 30.32 -10.29 -20.37
CA THR A 286 30.21 -11.16 -19.19
C THR A 286 30.27 -10.35 -17.90
N THR A 287 29.82 -10.94 -16.80
CA THR A 287 29.99 -10.31 -15.48
C THR A 287 31.47 -10.17 -15.10
N ASP A 288 32.31 -11.11 -15.54
CA ASP A 288 33.75 -11.10 -15.26
C ASP A 288 34.44 -9.95 -16.00
N ALA A 289 34.07 -9.69 -17.26
CA ALA A 289 34.53 -8.53 -18.01
C ALA A 289 34.12 -7.20 -17.36
N ILE A 290 32.91 -7.12 -16.80
CA ILE A 290 32.47 -5.94 -16.07
C ILE A 290 33.22 -5.78 -14.73
N ALA A 291 33.47 -6.88 -14.02
CA ALA A 291 34.22 -6.88 -12.76
C ALA A 291 35.72 -6.57 -12.95
N ALA A 292 36.27 -6.81 -14.14
CA ALA A 292 37.66 -6.47 -14.49
C ALA A 292 37.89 -4.98 -14.81
N LEU A 293 36.82 -4.19 -14.97
CA LEU A 293 36.95 -2.76 -15.23
C LEU A 293 37.68 -2.05 -14.07
N THR A 294 38.61 -1.16 -14.36
CA THR A 294 39.19 -0.30 -13.33
C THR A 294 38.17 0.74 -12.85
N SER A 295 38.38 1.29 -11.64
CA SER A 295 37.57 2.40 -11.11
C SER A 295 37.53 3.61 -12.07
N GLU A 296 38.64 3.88 -12.77
CA GLU A 296 38.71 4.95 -13.76
C GLU A 296 37.85 4.66 -15.01
N GLN A 297 37.89 3.43 -15.52
CA GLN A 297 37.04 2.98 -16.63
C GLN A 297 35.55 3.02 -16.27
N VAL A 298 35.17 2.58 -15.06
CA VAL A 298 33.78 2.67 -14.58
C VAL A 298 33.33 4.13 -14.47
N GLY A 299 34.19 5.02 -13.94
CA GLY A 299 33.91 6.46 -13.88
C GLY A 299 33.76 7.13 -15.25
N ALA A 300 34.36 6.54 -16.30
CA ALA A 300 34.28 7.02 -17.68
C ALA A 300 33.04 6.53 -18.45
N LEU A 301 32.29 5.54 -17.93
CA LEU A 301 31.06 5.09 -18.57
C LEU A 301 30.07 6.25 -18.75
N THR A 302 29.42 6.31 -19.90
CA THR A 302 28.33 7.27 -20.11
C THR A 302 27.11 6.90 -19.27
N THR A 303 26.27 7.88 -18.95
CA THR A 303 25.00 7.64 -18.25
C THR A 303 24.09 6.66 -19.00
N ALA A 304 24.12 6.69 -20.34
CA ALA A 304 23.39 5.75 -21.19
C ALA A 304 23.94 4.32 -21.11
N GLN A 305 25.26 4.16 -20.96
CA GLN A 305 25.88 2.84 -20.74
C GLN A 305 25.51 2.29 -19.36
N VAL A 306 25.60 3.09 -18.30
CA VAL A 306 25.21 2.67 -16.94
C VAL A 306 23.73 2.27 -16.88
N ALA A 307 22.83 3.03 -17.53
CA ALA A 307 21.41 2.68 -17.63
C ALA A 307 21.15 1.40 -18.45
N ALA A 308 22.09 0.98 -19.31
CA ALA A 308 21.98 -0.22 -20.12
C ALA A 308 22.55 -1.49 -19.46
N LEU A 309 23.31 -1.35 -18.36
CA LEU A 309 23.83 -2.49 -17.61
C LEU A 309 22.69 -3.37 -17.09
N SER A 310 22.85 -4.69 -17.25
CA SER A 310 21.93 -5.65 -16.66
C SER A 310 22.06 -5.70 -15.13
N ILE A 311 21.06 -6.28 -14.46
CA ILE A 311 21.09 -6.48 -13.00
C ILE A 311 22.29 -7.32 -12.58
N ALA A 312 22.64 -8.36 -13.34
CA ALA A 312 23.77 -9.23 -13.05
C ALA A 312 25.12 -8.52 -13.20
N GLN A 313 25.24 -7.65 -14.21
CA GLN A 313 26.46 -6.87 -14.42
C GLN A 313 26.64 -5.80 -13.35
N LEU A 314 25.58 -5.12 -12.93
CA LEU A 314 25.65 -4.20 -11.78
C LEU A 314 26.03 -4.91 -10.48
N ALA A 315 25.52 -6.13 -10.26
CA ALA A 315 25.86 -6.93 -9.09
C ALA A 315 27.29 -7.50 -9.12
N ALA A 316 27.93 -7.51 -10.29
CA ALA A 316 29.32 -7.92 -10.45
C ALA A 316 30.31 -6.79 -10.16
N LEU A 317 29.85 -5.54 -10.11
CA LEU A 317 30.72 -4.42 -9.74
C LEU A 317 31.19 -4.57 -8.29
N THR A 318 32.47 -4.28 -8.06
CA THR A 318 33.05 -4.19 -6.73
C THR A 318 32.60 -2.92 -6.02
N SER A 319 32.69 -2.87 -4.69
CA SER A 319 32.36 -1.67 -3.93
C SER A 319 33.22 -0.46 -4.34
N GLU A 320 34.47 -0.68 -4.74
CA GLU A 320 35.34 0.39 -5.25
C GLU A 320 34.83 0.95 -6.59
N GLN A 321 34.43 0.07 -7.51
CA GLN A 321 33.84 0.46 -8.80
C GLN A 321 32.50 1.18 -8.62
N VAL A 322 31.64 0.72 -7.71
CA VAL A 322 30.39 1.43 -7.37
C VAL A 322 30.70 2.82 -6.79
N GLY A 323 31.71 2.92 -5.92
CA GLY A 323 32.18 4.20 -5.37
C GLY A 323 32.75 5.15 -6.44
N ALA A 324 33.28 4.63 -7.55
CA ALA A 324 33.83 5.41 -8.65
C ALA A 324 32.77 6.03 -9.58
N LEU A 325 31.50 5.60 -9.49
CA LEU A 325 30.41 6.17 -10.28
C LEU A 325 30.17 7.64 -9.90
N ASN A 326 30.10 8.54 -10.87
CA ASN A 326 29.70 9.93 -10.62
C ASN A 326 28.18 10.07 -10.41
N SER A 327 27.74 11.20 -9.85
CA SER A 327 26.32 11.47 -9.57
C SER A 327 25.41 11.39 -10.80
N GLY A 328 25.91 11.75 -11.99
CA GLY A 328 25.15 11.64 -13.23
C GLY A 328 24.88 10.19 -13.63
N GLN A 329 25.88 9.31 -13.46
CA GLN A 329 25.74 7.87 -13.70
C GLN A 329 24.80 7.23 -12.68
N VAL A 330 24.96 7.54 -11.39
CA VAL A 330 24.08 7.04 -10.33
C VAL A 330 22.63 7.49 -10.52
N GLY A 331 22.42 8.74 -10.93
CA GLY A 331 21.08 9.27 -11.26
C GLY A 331 20.44 8.64 -12.50
N ALA A 332 21.22 8.03 -13.39
CA ALA A 332 20.72 7.34 -14.58
C ALA A 332 20.24 5.90 -14.28
N LEU A 333 20.55 5.36 -13.09
CA LEU A 333 20.10 4.04 -12.68
C LEU A 333 18.56 3.98 -12.56
N THR A 334 18.03 2.83 -12.95
CA THR A 334 16.58 2.59 -13.03
C THR A 334 16.05 1.80 -11.82
N ALA A 335 14.73 1.82 -11.61
CA ALA A 335 14.06 1.03 -10.56
C ALA A 335 14.38 -0.47 -10.61
N ARG A 336 14.60 -1.02 -11.81
CA ARG A 336 14.93 -2.45 -11.98
C ARG A 336 16.35 -2.77 -11.52
N GLN A 337 17.26 -1.84 -11.75
CA GLN A 337 18.67 -1.97 -11.42
C GLN A 337 18.92 -1.86 -9.91
N ALA A 338 17.97 -1.33 -9.13
CA ALA A 338 18.03 -1.32 -7.68
C ALA A 338 18.28 -2.70 -7.08
N ALA A 339 17.77 -3.78 -7.68
CA ALA A 339 17.95 -5.14 -7.18
C ALA A 339 19.38 -5.69 -7.31
N GLY A 340 20.24 -5.06 -8.13
CA GLY A 340 21.62 -5.53 -8.38
C GLY A 340 22.70 -4.62 -7.80
N LEU A 341 22.38 -3.38 -7.44
CA LEU A 341 23.37 -2.46 -6.89
C LEU A 341 23.56 -2.71 -5.38
N ASP A 342 24.82 -2.81 -4.95
CA ASP A 342 25.19 -2.68 -3.54
C ASP A 342 25.08 -1.21 -3.12
N VAL A 343 23.98 -0.87 -2.43
CA VAL A 343 23.73 0.49 -1.95
C VAL A 343 24.67 0.91 -0.83
N THR A 344 25.32 -0.03 -0.15
CA THR A 344 26.25 0.26 0.96
C THR A 344 27.58 0.87 0.47
N ALA A 345 27.92 0.62 -0.79
CA ALA A 345 29.11 1.17 -1.44
C ALA A 345 28.96 2.63 -1.91
N LEU A 346 27.75 3.19 -1.85
CA LEU A 346 27.50 4.58 -2.29
C LEU A 346 27.99 5.59 -1.25
N SER A 347 28.61 6.68 -1.70
CA SER A 347 28.80 7.88 -0.88
C SER A 347 27.47 8.59 -0.61
N THR A 348 27.48 9.53 0.34
CA THR A 348 26.32 10.40 0.60
C THR A 348 25.95 11.26 -0.61
N THR A 349 26.94 11.78 -1.35
CA THR A 349 26.73 12.53 -2.59
C THR A 349 26.09 11.68 -3.69
N GLN A 350 26.50 10.41 -3.82
CA GLN A 350 25.87 9.48 -4.77
C GLN A 350 24.46 9.09 -4.31
N THR A 351 24.25 8.87 -3.02
CA THR A 351 22.93 8.57 -2.43
C THR A 351 21.93 9.68 -2.72
N ALA A 352 22.33 10.95 -2.51
CA ALA A 352 21.51 12.12 -2.85
C ALA A 352 21.24 12.25 -4.37
N ALA A 353 22.08 11.65 -5.22
CA ALA A 353 21.92 11.67 -6.68
C ALA A 353 21.00 10.56 -7.22
N LEU A 354 20.62 9.57 -6.42
CA LEU A 354 19.72 8.49 -6.85
C LEU A 354 18.38 9.04 -7.35
N SER A 355 17.89 8.52 -8.47
CA SER A 355 16.58 8.92 -8.97
C SER A 355 15.46 8.41 -8.04
N THR A 356 14.34 9.14 -7.98
CA THR A 356 13.15 8.68 -7.25
C THR A 356 12.61 7.35 -7.80
N ALA A 357 12.83 7.08 -9.09
CA ALA A 357 12.52 5.80 -9.71
C ALA A 357 13.39 4.68 -9.13
N PHE A 358 14.70 4.88 -8.99
CA PHE A 358 15.59 3.92 -8.34
C PHE A 358 15.16 3.64 -6.89
N ILE A 359 14.92 4.70 -6.10
CA ILE A 359 14.49 4.59 -4.70
C ILE A 359 13.18 3.80 -4.57
N SER A 360 12.22 3.98 -5.49
CA SER A 360 10.97 3.22 -5.49
C SER A 360 11.15 1.71 -5.75
N GLY A 361 12.30 1.32 -6.35
CA GLY A 361 12.68 -0.07 -6.61
C GLY A 361 13.41 -0.76 -5.44
N LEU A 362 13.82 -0.01 -4.41
CA LEU A 362 14.49 -0.58 -3.23
C LEU A 362 13.58 -1.52 -2.45
N LYS A 363 14.19 -2.55 -1.87
CA LYS A 363 13.56 -3.48 -0.91
C LYS A 363 13.92 -3.10 0.52
N SER A 364 13.16 -3.62 1.50
CA SER A 364 13.39 -3.33 2.93
C SER A 364 14.81 -3.68 3.38
N ASN A 365 15.38 -4.80 2.93
CA ASN A 365 16.74 -5.19 3.31
C ASN A 365 17.83 -4.29 2.70
N GLN A 366 17.54 -3.56 1.63
CA GLN A 366 18.47 -2.60 1.04
C GLN A 366 18.38 -1.26 1.76
N VAL A 367 17.18 -0.85 2.17
CA VAL A 367 17.00 0.34 3.00
C VAL A 367 17.67 0.14 4.37
N ALA A 368 17.45 -1.00 5.02
CA ALA A 368 18.08 -1.35 6.30
C ALA A 368 19.61 -1.52 6.21
N ALA A 369 20.16 -1.65 5.01
CA ALA A 369 21.61 -1.74 4.81
C ALA A 369 22.26 -0.37 4.63
N LEU A 370 21.47 0.70 4.43
CA LEU A 370 22.01 2.06 4.36
C LEU A 370 22.66 2.42 5.69
N SER A 371 23.78 3.12 5.64
CA SER A 371 24.32 3.77 6.84
C SER A 371 23.45 4.96 7.24
N SER A 372 23.51 5.38 8.49
CA SER A 372 22.78 6.57 8.96
C SER A 372 23.17 7.84 8.19
N ASP A 373 24.43 7.96 7.74
CA ASP A 373 24.89 9.06 6.89
C ASP A 373 24.24 9.01 5.50
N GLN A 374 24.06 7.82 4.93
CA GLN A 374 23.35 7.64 3.66
C GLN A 374 21.85 7.92 3.80
N ALA A 375 21.22 7.44 4.87
CA ALA A 375 19.83 7.73 5.19
C ALA A 375 19.59 9.24 5.32
N ALA A 376 20.47 9.94 6.06
CA ALA A 376 20.43 11.40 6.21
C ALA A 376 20.71 12.16 4.90
N ALA A 377 21.41 11.54 3.94
CA ALA A 377 21.67 12.13 2.63
C ALA A 377 20.50 11.98 1.65
N LEU A 378 19.47 11.19 1.98
CA LEU A 378 18.27 11.09 1.16
C LEU A 378 17.53 12.43 1.16
N THR A 379 17.16 12.89 -0.03
CA THR A 379 16.34 14.09 -0.22
C THR A 379 14.88 13.81 0.09
N SER A 380 14.10 14.86 0.37
CA SER A 380 12.65 14.73 0.61
C SER A 380 11.88 14.12 -0.57
N ALA A 381 12.34 14.35 -1.80
CA ALA A 381 11.75 13.72 -2.99
C ALA A 381 12.01 12.20 -3.03
N GLN A 382 13.20 11.76 -2.60
CA GLN A 382 13.57 10.34 -2.51
C GLN A 382 12.82 9.66 -1.35
N ILE A 383 12.77 10.28 -0.17
CA ILE A 383 12.00 9.76 0.98
C ILE A 383 10.51 9.60 0.62
N GLY A 384 9.91 10.60 -0.06
CA GLY A 384 8.54 10.51 -0.56
C GLY A 384 8.31 9.48 -1.68
N ALA A 385 9.39 9.00 -2.32
CA ALA A 385 9.36 7.95 -3.35
C ALA A 385 9.54 6.54 -2.79
N LEU A 386 9.92 6.38 -1.50
CA LEU A 386 10.03 5.08 -0.86
C LEU A 386 8.71 4.30 -0.97
N SER A 387 8.84 3.02 -1.30
CA SER A 387 7.70 2.13 -1.41
C SER A 387 7.21 1.67 -0.05
N ALA A 388 5.97 1.20 0.00
CA ALA A 388 5.38 0.54 1.16
C ALA A 388 6.18 -0.69 1.65
N VAL A 389 6.99 -1.30 0.78
CA VAL A 389 7.86 -2.43 1.14
C VAL A 389 9.19 -1.90 1.68
N ALA A 390 9.78 -0.89 1.03
CA ALA A 390 11.06 -0.32 1.38
C ALA A 390 11.06 0.32 2.78
N VAL A 391 9.99 1.05 3.11
CA VAL A 391 9.87 1.79 4.38
C VAL A 391 9.93 0.91 5.63
N ALA A 392 9.60 -0.39 5.50
CA ALA A 392 9.69 -1.34 6.61
C ALA A 392 11.15 -1.67 7.00
N GLY A 393 12.12 -1.27 6.18
CA GLY A 393 13.54 -1.36 6.47
C GLY A 393 14.15 -0.09 7.06
N LEU A 394 13.38 0.98 7.27
CA LEU A 394 13.89 2.15 8.00
C LEU A 394 14.05 1.79 9.48
N GLU A 395 15.24 2.03 10.02
CA GLU A 395 15.55 1.85 11.43
C GLU A 395 15.22 3.12 12.24
N ALA A 396 15.27 3.02 13.57
CA ALA A 396 14.94 4.13 14.46
C ALA A 396 15.91 5.32 14.24
N GLU A 397 17.19 4.99 14.13
CA GLU A 397 18.29 5.91 13.90
C GLU A 397 18.14 6.65 12.56
N ASP A 398 17.65 5.98 11.51
CA ASP A 398 17.40 6.63 10.22
C ASP A 398 16.32 7.71 10.34
N VAL A 399 15.21 7.37 10.99
CA VAL A 399 14.06 8.27 11.16
C VAL A 399 14.41 9.48 12.03
N GLU A 400 15.30 9.33 13.02
CA GLU A 400 15.82 10.45 13.80
C GLU A 400 16.57 11.48 12.96
N THR A 401 17.23 11.06 11.86
CA THR A 401 17.96 11.98 10.98
C THR A 401 17.06 12.80 10.06
N PHE A 402 15.81 12.40 9.84
CA PHE A 402 14.91 13.06 8.89
C PHE A 402 14.40 14.40 9.42
N SER A 403 14.32 15.40 8.55
CA SER A 403 13.69 16.68 8.85
C SER A 403 12.17 16.56 9.02
N THR A 404 11.54 17.60 9.57
CA THR A 404 10.07 17.68 9.68
C THR A 404 9.38 17.63 8.33
N ASP A 405 9.97 18.24 7.29
CA ASP A 405 9.42 18.28 5.94
C ASP A 405 9.49 16.90 5.26
N GLU A 406 10.55 16.14 5.54
CA GLU A 406 10.72 14.78 5.05
C GLU A 406 9.71 13.83 5.67
N ILE A 407 9.53 13.89 6.99
CA ILE A 407 8.50 13.12 7.71
C ILE A 407 7.10 13.47 7.20
N ALA A 408 6.78 14.76 7.03
CA ALA A 408 5.51 15.19 6.47
C ALA A 408 5.32 14.76 5.00
N GLY A 409 6.41 14.64 4.24
CA GLY A 409 6.43 14.22 2.84
C GLY A 409 6.21 12.72 2.61
N ILE A 410 6.36 11.87 3.64
CA ILE A 410 6.09 10.42 3.52
C ILE A 410 4.59 10.21 3.25
N LYS A 411 4.27 9.58 2.12
CA LYS A 411 2.88 9.27 1.75
C LYS A 411 2.15 8.53 2.87
N THR A 412 0.92 8.92 3.18
CA THR A 412 0.11 8.36 4.28
C THR A 412 0.06 6.82 4.32
N GLN A 413 -0.09 6.17 3.16
CA GLN A 413 -0.15 4.70 3.08
C GLN A 413 1.20 4.01 3.34
N VAL A 414 2.30 4.73 3.11
CA VAL A 414 3.67 4.29 3.37
C VAL A 414 4.02 4.54 4.84
N PHE A 415 3.67 5.72 5.37
CA PHE A 415 3.87 6.06 6.78
C PHE A 415 3.20 5.06 7.73
N ALA A 416 1.98 4.62 7.41
CA ALA A 416 1.27 3.60 8.19
C ALA A 416 1.95 2.22 8.21
N ARG A 417 3.04 2.01 7.45
CA ARG A 417 3.83 0.77 7.41
C ARG A 417 5.19 0.87 8.11
N LEU A 418 5.53 2.03 8.68
CA LEU A 418 6.70 2.16 9.55
C LEU A 418 6.61 1.18 10.72
N ALA A 419 7.76 0.63 11.12
CA ALA A 419 7.85 -0.16 12.34
C ALA A 419 7.48 0.70 13.57
N THR A 420 7.01 0.06 14.65
CA THR A 420 6.67 0.76 15.89
C THR A 420 7.88 1.48 16.48
N ASP A 421 9.06 0.89 16.37
CA ASP A 421 10.30 1.45 16.94
C ASP A 421 10.73 2.71 16.16
N ALA A 422 10.58 2.69 14.83
CA ALA A 422 10.79 3.86 13.98
C ALA A 422 9.80 5.00 14.29
N VAL A 423 8.54 4.68 14.61
CA VAL A 423 7.55 5.69 15.05
C VAL A 423 7.89 6.22 16.45
N ALA A 424 8.35 5.35 17.36
CA ALA A 424 8.76 5.74 18.70
C ALA A 424 10.03 6.62 18.71
N ALA A 425 10.87 6.54 17.67
CA ALA A 425 12.07 7.36 17.50
C ALA A 425 11.79 8.81 17.05
N LEU A 426 10.55 9.13 16.63
CA LEU A 426 10.21 10.48 16.17
C LEU A 426 10.39 11.53 17.27
N SER A 427 11.17 12.57 17.03
CA SER A 427 11.21 13.74 17.90
C SER A 427 9.83 14.42 18.01
N THR A 428 9.61 15.17 19.09
CA THR A 428 8.35 15.94 19.26
C THR A 428 8.12 16.97 18.15
N ALA A 429 9.19 17.46 17.50
CA ALA A 429 9.09 18.33 16.34
C ALA A 429 8.58 17.57 15.11
N GLN A 430 9.08 16.36 14.85
CA GLN A 430 8.60 15.50 13.77
C GLN A 430 7.16 15.04 14.00
N VAL A 431 6.79 14.70 15.24
CA VAL A 431 5.39 14.36 15.60
C VAL A 431 4.45 15.56 15.33
N ARG A 432 4.85 16.78 15.69
CA ARG A 432 4.10 18.01 15.36
C ARG A 432 3.96 18.26 13.86
N ALA A 433 4.93 17.81 13.06
CA ALA A 433 4.93 17.97 11.61
C ALA A 433 4.05 16.94 10.88
N LEU A 434 3.61 15.86 11.55
CA LEU A 434 2.74 14.87 10.93
C LEU A 434 1.47 15.51 10.37
N THR A 435 1.09 15.11 9.17
CA THR A 435 -0.22 15.50 8.63
C THR A 435 -1.34 14.83 9.40
N THR A 436 -2.53 15.45 9.45
CA THR A 436 -3.72 14.83 10.04
C THR A 436 -4.07 13.49 9.39
N ALA A 437 -3.80 13.34 8.09
CA ALA A 437 -3.97 12.09 7.36
C ALA A 437 -3.00 10.99 7.84
N GLN A 438 -1.71 11.32 8.07
CA GLN A 438 -0.75 10.37 8.63
C GLN A 438 -1.15 9.94 10.05
N VAL A 439 -1.55 10.88 10.91
CA VAL A 439 -2.02 10.58 12.27
C VAL A 439 -3.28 9.70 12.25
N ALA A 440 -4.25 9.99 11.38
CA ALA A 440 -5.45 9.18 11.20
C ALA A 440 -5.17 7.79 10.60
N ALA A 441 -4.00 7.58 9.99
CA ALA A 441 -3.58 6.32 9.35
C ALA A 441 -2.74 5.43 10.28
N LEU A 442 -2.17 5.97 11.36
CA LEU A 442 -1.44 5.19 12.36
C LEU A 442 -2.26 3.98 12.82
N SER A 443 -1.57 2.85 12.98
CA SER A 443 -2.13 1.67 13.64
C SER A 443 -2.25 1.90 15.15
N THR A 444 -3.01 1.05 15.83
CA THR A 444 -3.09 1.05 17.30
C THR A 444 -1.73 0.84 17.95
N GLY A 445 -0.90 -0.04 17.39
CA GLY A 445 0.43 -0.34 17.92
C GLY A 445 1.39 0.83 17.74
N GLN A 446 1.37 1.51 16.58
CA GLN A 446 2.21 2.69 16.36
C GLN A 446 1.80 3.87 17.24
N LEU A 447 0.49 4.11 17.45
CA LEU A 447 0.05 5.17 18.37
C LEU A 447 0.45 4.86 19.82
N ALA A 448 0.35 3.59 20.25
CA ALA A 448 0.76 3.15 21.58
C ALA A 448 2.27 3.14 21.80
N ALA A 449 3.06 3.16 20.72
CA ALA A 449 4.52 3.25 20.78
C ALA A 449 5.00 4.69 21.02
N LEU A 450 4.13 5.70 20.81
CA LEU A 450 4.48 7.09 21.14
C LEU A 450 4.65 7.26 22.66
N SER A 451 5.69 7.97 23.06
CA SER A 451 5.90 8.42 24.42
C SER A 451 4.85 9.46 24.83
N SER A 452 4.64 9.64 26.14
CA SER A 452 3.74 10.69 26.64
C SER A 452 4.17 12.09 26.19
N GLU A 453 5.47 12.34 26.02
CA GLU A 453 5.96 13.63 25.48
C GLU A 453 5.58 13.81 23.99
N GLN A 454 5.66 12.75 23.19
CA GLN A 454 5.24 12.75 21.79
C GLN A 454 3.72 12.90 21.65
N VAL A 455 2.93 12.20 22.47
CA VAL A 455 1.47 12.35 22.50
C VAL A 455 1.09 13.77 22.90
N GLY A 456 1.71 14.32 23.95
CA GLY A 456 1.52 15.70 24.39
C GLY A 456 1.97 16.74 23.36
N ALA A 457 2.86 16.40 22.45
CA ALA A 457 3.30 17.28 21.36
C ALA A 457 2.30 17.39 20.21
N LEU A 458 1.33 16.47 20.06
CA LEU A 458 0.35 16.51 18.98
C LEU A 458 -0.39 17.86 18.90
N THR A 459 -0.69 18.36 17.73
CA THR A 459 -1.57 19.53 17.58
C THR A 459 -3.02 19.14 17.82
N THR A 460 -3.87 20.10 18.18
CA THR A 460 -5.32 19.86 18.32
C THR A 460 -5.96 19.36 17.03
N ALA A 461 -5.47 19.81 15.86
CA ALA A 461 -5.91 19.31 14.57
C ALA A 461 -5.56 17.83 14.35
N GLN A 462 -4.36 17.40 14.76
CA GLN A 462 -3.95 15.99 14.70
C GLN A 462 -4.76 15.12 15.67
N VAL A 463 -4.99 15.58 16.91
CA VAL A 463 -5.81 14.86 17.89
C VAL A 463 -7.27 14.73 17.42
N GLY A 464 -7.84 15.79 16.84
CA GLY A 464 -9.19 15.74 16.26
C GLY A 464 -9.31 14.83 15.03
N ALA A 465 -8.19 14.52 14.36
CA ALA A 465 -8.15 13.60 13.22
C ALA A 465 -7.98 12.12 13.62
N LEU A 466 -7.75 11.82 14.91
CA LEU A 466 -7.63 10.44 15.39
C LEU A 466 -8.89 9.64 15.05
N ALA A 467 -8.69 8.48 14.46
CA ALA A 467 -9.76 7.57 14.08
C ALA A 467 -10.15 6.67 15.26
N ILE A 468 -11.43 6.29 15.32
CA ILE A 468 -12.02 5.47 16.40
C ILE A 468 -11.23 4.19 16.73
N ARG A 469 -10.64 3.54 15.73
CA ARG A 469 -9.84 2.31 15.92
C ARG A 469 -8.61 2.53 16.79
N GLN A 470 -8.12 3.77 16.87
CA GLN A 470 -6.91 4.14 17.59
C GLN A 470 -7.16 4.42 19.08
N ALA A 471 -8.43 4.46 19.53
CA ALA A 471 -8.79 4.76 20.92
C ALA A 471 -8.02 3.92 21.93
N ALA A 472 -7.88 2.61 21.70
CA ALA A 472 -7.20 1.71 22.64
C ALA A 472 -5.68 1.92 22.74
N GLY A 473 -5.06 2.63 21.80
CA GLY A 473 -3.62 2.89 21.79
C GLY A 473 -3.22 4.29 22.23
N LEU A 474 -4.18 5.17 22.51
CA LEU A 474 -3.89 6.54 22.95
C LEU A 474 -3.64 6.59 24.46
N ASP A 475 -2.48 7.12 24.87
CA ASP A 475 -2.25 7.57 26.24
C ASP A 475 -3.01 8.89 26.47
N VAL A 476 -4.21 8.78 27.02
CA VAL A 476 -5.07 9.93 27.32
C VAL A 476 -4.51 10.82 28.43
N THR A 477 -3.64 10.29 29.29
CA THR A 477 -3.04 11.06 30.41
C THR A 477 -2.04 12.10 29.93
N ALA A 478 -1.47 11.88 28.74
CA ALA A 478 -0.52 12.78 28.10
C ALA A 478 -1.16 13.99 27.41
N LEU A 479 -2.49 14.01 27.24
CA LEU A 479 -3.18 15.10 26.55
C LEU A 479 -3.25 16.36 27.41
N SER A 480 -3.05 17.52 26.80
CA SER A 480 -3.48 18.81 27.34
C SER A 480 -5.00 18.94 27.33
N THR A 481 -5.53 19.91 28.07
CA THR A 481 -6.97 20.26 28.05
C THR A 481 -7.44 20.68 26.66
N ALA A 482 -6.63 21.44 25.91
CA ALA A 482 -6.94 21.84 24.54
C ALA A 482 -7.00 20.65 23.57
N GLN A 483 -6.11 19.68 23.72
CA GLN A 483 -6.15 18.43 22.94
C GLN A 483 -7.35 17.55 23.34
N THR A 484 -7.67 17.48 24.64
CA THR A 484 -8.85 16.74 25.13
C THR A 484 -10.14 17.31 24.56
N ALA A 485 -10.29 18.63 24.55
CA ALA A 485 -11.42 19.33 23.92
C ALA A 485 -11.47 19.12 22.39
N ALA A 486 -10.35 18.80 21.75
CA ALA A 486 -10.27 18.54 20.31
C ALA A 486 -10.64 17.10 19.92
N LEU A 487 -10.74 16.16 20.87
CA LEU A 487 -11.13 14.77 20.58
C LEU A 487 -12.51 14.73 19.92
N SER A 488 -12.65 14.00 18.81
CA SER A 488 -13.94 13.85 18.16
C SER A 488 -14.93 13.06 19.04
N THR A 489 -16.23 13.34 18.90
CA THR A 489 -17.27 12.62 19.65
C THR A 489 -17.28 11.12 19.35
N THR A 490 -16.92 10.73 18.13
CA THR A 490 -16.78 9.32 17.75
C THR A 490 -15.59 8.66 18.43
N PHE A 491 -14.49 9.39 18.66
CA PHE A 491 -13.35 8.89 19.42
C PHE A 491 -13.69 8.76 20.91
N ILE A 492 -14.35 9.76 21.50
CA ILE A 492 -14.83 9.72 22.90
C ILE A 492 -15.75 8.52 23.14
N ALA A 493 -16.66 8.22 22.21
CA ALA A 493 -17.56 7.08 22.30
C ALA A 493 -16.84 5.71 22.32
N ALA A 494 -15.60 5.64 21.81
CA ALA A 494 -14.79 4.43 21.81
C ALA A 494 -13.82 4.29 22.98
N LEU A 495 -13.68 5.32 23.81
CA LEU A 495 -12.90 5.23 25.04
C LEU A 495 -13.54 4.20 25.98
N LYS A 496 -12.69 3.39 26.61
CA LYS A 496 -13.10 2.46 27.67
C LYS A 496 -13.19 3.19 29.01
N GLY A 497 -13.88 2.57 29.98
CA GLY A 497 -14.04 3.12 31.33
C GLY A 497 -12.69 3.46 31.99
N ASP A 498 -11.70 2.57 31.89
CA ASP A 498 -10.36 2.81 32.45
C ASP A 498 -9.63 3.99 31.80
N GLN A 499 -9.91 4.29 30.52
CA GLN A 499 -9.31 5.45 29.85
C GLN A 499 -9.99 6.74 30.30
N VAL A 500 -11.31 6.74 30.47
CA VAL A 500 -12.03 7.91 31.00
C VAL A 500 -11.63 8.16 32.46
N ALA A 501 -11.49 7.11 33.27
CA ALA A 501 -11.02 7.20 34.66
C ALA A 501 -9.56 7.66 34.80
N ALA A 502 -8.76 7.56 33.73
CA ALA A 502 -7.39 8.04 33.71
C ALA A 502 -7.29 9.54 33.37
N PHE A 503 -8.39 10.20 32.98
CA PHE A 503 -8.36 11.64 32.81
C PHE A 503 -8.05 12.34 34.13
N SER A 504 -7.26 13.42 34.07
CA SER A 504 -7.20 14.40 35.15
C SER A 504 -8.52 15.16 35.21
N THR A 505 -8.81 15.76 36.37
CA THR A 505 -10.02 16.57 36.55
C THR A 505 -10.05 17.78 35.62
N GLU A 506 -8.90 18.37 35.28
CA GLU A 506 -8.80 19.43 34.28
C GLU A 506 -9.09 18.93 32.86
N GLN A 507 -8.67 17.70 32.52
CA GLN A 507 -9.00 17.08 31.24
C GLN A 507 -10.50 16.75 31.15
N ALA A 508 -11.09 16.21 32.22
CA ALA A 508 -12.51 15.95 32.30
C ALA A 508 -13.32 17.26 32.12
N SER A 509 -12.92 18.33 32.82
CA SER A 509 -13.52 19.67 32.68
C SER A 509 -13.37 20.27 31.28
N ALA A 510 -12.42 19.80 30.47
CA ALA A 510 -12.21 20.27 29.10
C ALA A 510 -13.14 19.57 28.09
N LEU A 511 -13.88 18.53 28.49
CA LEU A 511 -14.87 17.87 27.64
C LEU A 511 -16.04 18.82 27.38
N GLY A 512 -16.33 19.10 26.10
CA GLY A 512 -17.51 19.87 25.74
C GLY A 512 -18.80 19.04 25.77
N THR A 513 -19.94 19.72 25.83
CA THR A 513 -21.30 19.12 25.80
C THR A 513 -21.49 17.98 24.79
N GLY A 514 -20.96 18.12 23.56
CA GLY A 514 -21.07 17.09 22.52
C GLY A 514 -20.24 15.83 22.82
N GLN A 515 -19.08 15.99 23.47
CA GLN A 515 -18.23 14.89 23.90
C GLN A 515 -18.85 14.17 25.10
N VAL A 516 -19.36 14.91 26.09
CA VAL A 516 -20.10 14.35 27.24
C VAL A 516 -21.34 13.56 26.77
N ALA A 517 -22.07 14.07 25.78
CA ALA A 517 -23.19 13.34 25.17
C ALA A 517 -22.78 12.02 24.49
N ALA A 518 -21.53 11.94 24.02
CA ALA A 518 -21.00 10.77 23.31
C ALA A 518 -20.39 9.72 24.24
N LEU A 519 -20.23 10.00 25.54
CA LEU A 519 -19.71 9.05 26.51
C LEU A 519 -20.56 7.76 26.53
N SER A 520 -19.88 6.63 26.38
CA SER A 520 -20.50 5.32 26.48
C SER A 520 -20.88 5.00 27.93
N ALA A 521 -21.69 3.96 28.16
CA ALA A 521 -21.97 3.47 29.52
C ALA A 521 -20.69 3.12 30.30
N ALA A 522 -19.70 2.55 29.61
CA ALA A 522 -18.39 2.27 30.21
C ALA A 522 -17.63 3.56 30.53
N GLY A 523 -17.67 4.56 29.64
CA GLY A 523 -17.06 5.87 29.87
C GLY A 523 -17.68 6.58 31.08
N VAL A 524 -19.00 6.60 31.19
CA VAL A 524 -19.71 7.21 32.35
C VAL A 524 -19.38 6.49 33.66
N THR A 525 -19.14 5.17 33.62
CA THR A 525 -18.67 4.41 34.80
C THR A 525 -17.28 4.87 35.27
N GLY A 526 -16.45 5.36 34.35
CA GLY A 526 -15.10 5.85 34.64
C GLY A 526 -15.05 7.26 35.23
N LEU A 527 -16.14 8.03 35.20
CA LEU A 527 -16.17 9.38 35.77
C LEU A 527 -16.07 9.34 37.29
N ALA A 528 -15.09 10.06 37.85
CA ALA A 528 -14.97 10.27 39.28
C ALA A 528 -15.93 11.37 39.76
N ALA A 529 -16.14 11.43 41.08
CA ALA A 529 -16.97 12.48 41.70
C ALA A 529 -16.44 13.89 41.39
N ALA A 530 -15.12 14.08 41.47
CA ALA A 530 -14.47 15.35 41.14
C ALA A 530 -14.69 15.76 39.68
N ASP A 531 -14.77 14.82 38.74
CA ASP A 531 -15.03 15.12 37.33
C ASP A 531 -16.45 15.67 37.15
N ILE A 532 -17.44 15.03 37.79
CA ILE A 532 -18.83 15.49 37.77
C ILE A 532 -18.98 16.88 38.39
N GLU A 533 -18.25 17.21 39.47
CA GLU A 533 -18.27 18.55 40.06
C GLU A 533 -17.85 19.64 39.07
N THR A 534 -16.96 19.32 38.12
CA THR A 534 -16.49 20.29 37.12
C THR A 534 -17.45 20.48 35.94
N PHE A 535 -18.38 19.54 35.70
CA PHE A 535 -19.29 19.63 34.56
C PHE A 535 -20.31 20.75 34.76
N THR A 536 -20.68 21.42 33.68
CA THR A 536 -21.81 22.35 33.69
C THR A 536 -23.13 21.58 33.81
N ALA A 537 -24.20 22.29 34.21
CA ALA A 537 -25.54 21.72 34.26
C ALA A 537 -25.99 21.20 32.88
N ASP A 538 -25.61 21.89 31.81
CA ASP A 538 -25.89 21.48 30.43
C ASP A 538 -25.13 20.19 30.04
N GLU A 539 -23.89 20.01 30.48
CA GLU A 539 -23.11 18.79 30.24
C GLU A 539 -23.72 17.59 30.95
N VAL A 540 -24.11 17.72 32.23
CA VAL A 540 -24.79 16.65 32.97
C VAL A 540 -26.13 16.28 32.31
N ALA A 541 -26.90 17.27 31.86
CA ALA A 541 -28.16 17.05 31.13
C ALA A 541 -27.95 16.32 29.78
N ARG A 542 -26.73 16.36 29.22
CA ARG A 542 -26.37 15.68 27.96
C ARG A 542 -25.89 14.26 28.13
N ILE A 543 -25.57 13.78 29.34
CA ILE A 543 -25.25 12.38 29.58
C ILE A 543 -26.42 11.51 29.09
N ALA A 544 -26.18 10.61 28.14
CA ALA A 544 -27.26 9.84 27.54
C ALA A 544 -28.09 9.11 28.61
N THR A 545 -29.42 9.08 28.46
CA THR A 545 -30.34 8.43 29.42
C THR A 545 -29.95 6.99 29.73
N ARG A 546 -29.50 6.22 28.73
CA ARG A 546 -29.03 4.85 28.93
C ARG A 546 -27.71 4.73 29.71
N ALA A 547 -26.92 5.80 29.76
CA ALA A 547 -25.59 5.84 30.35
C ALA A 547 -25.62 6.40 31.79
N ILE A 548 -26.52 7.34 32.12
CA ILE A 548 -26.55 7.99 33.45
C ILE A 548 -26.73 7.03 34.63
N VAL A 549 -27.41 5.90 34.40
CA VAL A 549 -27.60 4.82 35.39
C VAL A 549 -26.30 4.10 35.79
N TRP A 550 -25.21 4.40 35.09
CA TRP A 550 -23.86 3.89 35.35
C TRP A 550 -22.98 4.86 36.14
N LEU A 551 -23.46 6.05 36.47
CA LEU A 551 -22.77 6.91 37.45
C LEU A 551 -22.65 6.19 38.79
N ALA A 552 -21.44 6.19 39.35
CA ALA A 552 -21.22 5.74 40.72
C ALA A 552 -22.03 6.59 41.71
N THR A 553 -22.40 6.01 42.85
CA THR A 553 -23.17 6.74 43.88
C THR A 553 -22.43 7.98 44.38
N ASP A 554 -21.11 7.91 44.52
CA ASP A 554 -20.30 9.05 44.96
C ASP A 554 -20.32 10.18 43.92
N ALA A 555 -20.35 9.84 42.63
CA ALA A 555 -20.48 10.80 41.54
C ALA A 555 -21.88 11.45 41.48
N VAL A 556 -22.93 10.71 41.83
CA VAL A 556 -24.29 11.26 41.98
C VAL A 556 -24.38 12.19 43.20
N ALA A 557 -23.77 11.80 44.32
CA ALA A 557 -23.72 12.62 45.53
C ALA A 557 -22.99 13.95 45.31
N ALA A 558 -22.01 13.99 44.41
CA ALA A 558 -21.24 15.17 44.03
C ALA A 558 -22.00 16.20 43.15
N LEU A 559 -23.20 15.87 42.64
CA LEU A 559 -23.95 16.78 41.78
C LEU A 559 -24.35 18.07 42.52
N SER A 560 -24.03 19.24 42.00
CA SER A 560 -24.60 20.50 42.49
C SER A 560 -26.12 20.54 42.28
N THR A 561 -26.81 21.38 43.05
CA THR A 561 -28.25 21.61 42.90
C THR A 561 -28.64 22.07 41.50
N ALA A 562 -27.79 22.88 40.85
CA ALA A 562 -28.00 23.30 39.47
C ALA A 562 -27.92 22.13 38.47
N GLN A 563 -26.96 21.21 38.66
CA GLN A 563 -26.85 20.01 37.83
C GLN A 563 -28.03 19.05 38.05
N VAL A 564 -28.47 18.86 39.30
CA VAL A 564 -29.66 18.05 39.60
C VAL A 564 -30.91 18.64 38.96
N ALA A 565 -31.11 19.95 39.05
CA ALA A 565 -32.23 20.64 38.41
C ALA A 565 -32.21 20.53 36.87
N ALA A 566 -31.03 20.38 36.25
CA ALA A 566 -30.88 20.23 34.81
C ALA A 566 -31.09 18.81 34.28
N LEU A 567 -31.14 17.79 35.16
CA LEU A 567 -31.44 16.41 34.74
C LEU A 567 -32.80 16.35 34.03
N THR A 568 -32.87 15.64 32.92
CA THR A 568 -34.13 15.43 32.21
C THR A 568 -35.03 14.45 32.98
N SER A 569 -36.35 14.57 32.82
CA SER A 569 -37.31 13.59 33.37
C SER A 569 -36.99 12.15 32.96
N ASP A 570 -36.51 11.95 31.73
CA ASP A 570 -36.09 10.63 31.24
C ASP A 570 -34.85 10.10 31.97
N GLN A 571 -33.87 10.96 32.24
CA GLN A 571 -32.70 10.60 33.05
C GLN A 571 -33.09 10.26 34.49
N ILE A 572 -33.98 11.04 35.12
CA ILE A 572 -34.49 10.76 36.47
C ILE A 572 -35.24 9.43 36.51
N ALA A 573 -36.09 9.13 35.53
CA ALA A 573 -36.89 7.91 35.49
C ALA A 573 -36.08 6.61 35.44
N VAL A 574 -34.80 6.66 35.04
CA VAL A 574 -33.93 5.47 34.92
C VAL A 574 -32.91 5.33 36.07
N LEU A 575 -32.80 6.30 36.97
CA LEU A 575 -31.89 6.22 38.12
C LEU A 575 -32.25 5.04 39.04
N LYS A 576 -31.22 4.39 39.59
CA LYS A 576 -31.40 3.32 40.57
C LYS A 576 -31.81 3.90 41.94
N PRO A 577 -32.52 3.13 42.79
CA PRO A 577 -32.83 3.57 44.16
C PRO A 577 -31.58 3.99 44.96
N ALA A 578 -30.47 3.25 44.79
CA ALA A 578 -29.21 3.60 45.47
C ALA A 578 -28.60 4.92 44.99
N GLN A 579 -28.84 5.35 43.74
CA GLN A 579 -28.38 6.64 43.23
C GLN A 579 -29.26 7.79 43.74
N LEU A 580 -30.56 7.57 43.94
CA LEU A 580 -31.43 8.56 44.56
C LEU A 580 -31.13 8.72 46.05
N ALA A 581 -30.83 7.61 46.75
CA ALA A 581 -30.62 7.60 48.20
C ALA A 581 -29.40 8.39 48.69
N VAL A 582 -28.49 8.75 47.78
CA VAL A 582 -27.28 9.54 48.10
C VAL A 582 -27.44 11.03 47.81
N LEU A 583 -28.59 11.46 47.27
CA LEU A 583 -28.91 12.88 47.16
C LEU A 583 -29.23 13.43 48.55
N ASN A 584 -28.67 14.61 48.86
CA ASN A 584 -28.98 15.37 50.07
C ASN A 584 -30.26 16.19 49.90
N SER A 585 -30.73 16.80 51.00
CA SER A 585 -31.98 17.56 51.02
C SER A 585 -32.01 18.75 50.05
N ASP A 586 -30.88 19.43 49.84
CA ASP A 586 -30.79 20.56 48.89
C ASP A 586 -30.89 20.07 47.44
N GLN A 587 -30.22 18.95 47.12
CA GLN A 587 -30.29 18.31 45.80
C GLN A 587 -31.71 17.81 45.51
N PHE A 588 -32.39 17.19 46.48
CA PHE A 588 -33.80 16.81 46.34
C PHE A 588 -34.72 18.02 46.19
N GLY A 589 -34.50 19.09 46.96
CA GLY A 589 -35.22 20.35 46.83
C GLY A 589 -35.05 21.02 45.46
N ALA A 590 -33.93 20.76 44.77
CA ALA A 590 -33.66 21.29 43.43
C ALA A 590 -34.43 20.57 42.31
N LEU A 591 -35.00 19.38 42.56
CA LEU A 591 -35.80 18.66 41.55
C LEU A 591 -37.09 19.42 41.25
N THR A 592 -37.35 19.67 39.97
CA THR A 592 -38.62 20.23 39.50
C THR A 592 -39.78 19.25 39.70
N THR A 593 -41.00 19.76 39.75
CA THR A 593 -42.22 18.94 39.84
C THR A 593 -42.35 17.97 38.65
N THR A 594 -41.90 18.36 37.46
CA THR A 594 -41.87 17.50 36.27
C THR A 594 -40.87 16.34 36.41
N GLN A 595 -39.71 16.57 37.04
CA GLN A 595 -38.74 15.50 37.34
C GLN A 595 -39.28 14.55 38.41
N ILE A 596 -39.88 15.08 39.48
CA ILE A 596 -40.51 14.26 40.54
C ILE A 596 -41.64 13.40 39.99
N GLY A 597 -42.48 13.95 39.10
CA GLY A 597 -43.55 13.19 38.44
C GLY A 597 -43.06 12.08 37.51
N ALA A 598 -41.79 12.14 37.07
CA ALA A 598 -41.17 11.09 36.25
C ALA A 598 -40.64 9.89 37.07
N LEU A 599 -40.59 10.01 38.41
CA LEU A 599 -40.19 8.91 39.28
C LEU A 599 -41.18 7.74 39.17
N ASN A 600 -40.63 6.53 39.14
CA ASN A 600 -41.40 5.30 39.02
C ASN A 600 -41.42 4.50 40.34
N ALA A 601 -42.37 3.56 40.43
CA ALA A 601 -42.59 2.72 41.62
C ALA A 601 -41.33 2.01 42.17
N ARG A 602 -40.35 1.67 41.33
CA ARG A 602 -39.12 0.99 41.78
C ARG A 602 -38.21 1.92 42.57
N GLN A 603 -38.32 3.22 42.34
CA GLN A 603 -37.48 4.26 42.96
C GLN A 603 -37.95 4.67 44.35
N ALA A 604 -39.15 4.23 44.76
CA ALA A 604 -39.75 4.54 46.06
C ALA A 604 -38.81 4.30 47.24
N SER A 605 -38.08 3.18 47.29
CA SER A 605 -37.24 2.84 48.44
C SER A 605 -35.95 3.66 48.56
N GLY A 606 -35.61 4.45 47.56
CA GLY A 606 -34.39 5.28 47.54
C GLY A 606 -34.65 6.76 47.78
N LEU A 607 -35.88 7.15 48.10
CA LEU A 607 -36.28 8.55 48.23
C LEU A 607 -36.42 8.93 49.70
N ASP A 608 -35.76 10.01 50.11
CA ASP A 608 -36.08 10.72 51.35
C ASP A 608 -37.30 11.63 51.09
N LEU A 609 -38.47 11.16 51.51
CA LEU A 609 -39.73 11.88 51.31
C LEU A 609 -39.82 13.15 52.17
N SER A 610 -39.11 13.21 53.31
CA SER A 610 -39.17 14.35 54.22
C SER A 610 -38.53 15.62 53.61
N ALA A 611 -37.65 15.45 52.63
CA ALA A 611 -36.99 16.55 51.93
C ALA A 611 -37.85 17.21 50.83
N LEU A 612 -39.01 16.63 50.48
CA LEU A 612 -39.87 17.18 49.42
C LEU A 612 -40.66 18.41 49.88
N SER A 613 -40.81 19.39 49.00
CA SER A 613 -41.84 20.42 49.18
C SER A 613 -43.25 19.82 48.98
N THR A 614 -44.28 20.54 49.43
CA THR A 614 -45.68 20.18 49.21
C THR A 614 -46.02 20.12 47.71
N ALA A 615 -45.47 21.04 46.90
CA ALA A 615 -45.64 21.02 45.45
C ALA A 615 -44.99 19.81 44.79
N GLN A 616 -43.80 19.40 45.24
CA GLN A 616 -43.15 18.17 44.77
C GLN A 616 -43.92 16.92 45.22
N THR A 617 -44.44 16.89 46.45
CA THR A 617 -45.26 15.80 46.97
C THR A 617 -46.52 15.60 46.12
N ALA A 618 -47.22 16.70 45.79
CA ALA A 618 -48.38 16.69 44.89
C ALA A 618 -48.03 16.23 43.46
N ALA A 619 -46.77 16.33 43.04
CA ALA A 619 -46.31 15.91 41.72
C ALA A 619 -45.99 14.41 41.61
N LEU A 620 -45.89 13.67 42.73
CA LEU A 620 -45.62 12.23 42.70
C LEU A 620 -46.68 11.46 41.90
N SER A 621 -46.28 10.49 41.09
CA SER A 621 -47.27 9.69 40.36
C SER A 621 -48.07 8.79 41.30
N THR A 622 -49.32 8.48 40.95
CA THR A 622 -50.15 7.54 41.74
C THR A 622 -49.52 6.15 41.85
N ALA A 623 -48.80 5.71 40.81
CA ALA A 623 -48.04 4.47 40.83
C ALA A 623 -46.86 4.51 41.84
N PHE A 624 -46.23 5.68 42.01
CA PHE A 624 -45.19 5.88 43.01
C PHE A 624 -45.79 5.83 44.42
N ILE A 625 -46.89 6.54 44.67
CA ILE A 625 -47.61 6.53 45.96
C ILE A 625 -48.06 5.11 46.33
N ALA A 626 -48.58 4.34 45.37
CA ALA A 626 -48.97 2.96 45.59
C ALA A 626 -47.81 2.03 45.99
N ALA A 627 -46.57 2.40 45.67
CA ALA A 627 -45.37 1.64 46.00
C ALA A 627 -44.78 1.98 47.38
N LEU A 628 -45.25 3.06 48.01
CA LEU A 628 -44.80 3.48 49.34
C LEU A 628 -45.22 2.47 50.42
N LYS A 629 -44.30 2.21 51.35
CA LYS A 629 -44.53 1.40 52.55
C LYS A 629 -44.96 2.27 53.73
N SER A 630 -45.45 1.63 54.80
CA SER A 630 -45.89 2.29 56.04
C SER A 630 -44.87 3.32 56.55
N ASP A 631 -43.61 2.90 56.66
CA ASP A 631 -42.57 3.74 57.27
C ASP A 631 -42.23 4.95 56.39
N GLN A 632 -42.51 4.86 55.09
CA GLN A 632 -42.30 5.96 54.14
C GLN A 632 -43.48 6.94 54.17
N ILE A 633 -44.71 6.45 54.35
CA ILE A 633 -45.88 7.30 54.55
C ILE A 633 -45.77 8.04 55.89
N ALA A 634 -45.38 7.34 56.96
CA ALA A 634 -45.17 7.93 58.28
C ALA A 634 -44.04 8.98 58.32
N ALA A 635 -43.12 8.95 57.35
CA ALA A 635 -42.05 9.94 57.24
C ALA A 635 -42.49 11.24 56.55
N LEU A 636 -43.71 11.29 55.99
CA LEU A 636 -44.27 12.53 55.46
C LEU A 636 -44.63 13.48 56.60
N SER A 637 -44.37 14.77 56.41
CA SER A 637 -44.91 15.79 57.30
C SER A 637 -46.42 15.97 57.06
N SER A 638 -47.15 16.47 58.05
CA SER A 638 -48.58 16.72 57.90
C SER A 638 -48.91 17.68 56.74
N ASP A 639 -48.03 18.64 56.43
CA ASP A 639 -48.17 19.52 55.27
C ASP A 639 -48.00 18.75 53.93
N GLN A 640 -47.08 17.79 53.89
CA GLN A 640 -46.89 16.91 52.72
C GLN A 640 -48.09 15.96 52.56
N THR A 641 -48.60 15.38 53.66
CA THR A 641 -49.80 14.54 53.64
C THR A 641 -51.02 15.32 53.15
N ALA A 642 -51.19 16.57 53.61
CA ALA A 642 -52.25 17.48 53.15
C ALA A 642 -52.09 17.88 51.66
N ALA A 643 -50.87 17.83 51.13
CA ALA A 643 -50.60 18.16 49.72
C ALA A 643 -50.87 17.00 48.75
N LEU A 644 -51.19 15.80 49.25
CA LEU A 644 -51.58 14.67 48.41
C LEU A 644 -52.86 15.03 47.64
N THR A 645 -52.83 14.83 46.33
CA THR A 645 -54.00 14.95 45.47
C THR A 645 -54.97 13.81 45.71
N SER A 646 -56.25 14.00 45.39
CA SER A 646 -57.26 12.97 45.62
C SER A 646 -56.98 11.66 44.87
N GLY A 647 -56.36 11.73 43.70
CA GLY A 647 -55.89 10.55 42.97
C GLY A 647 -54.75 9.81 43.66
N GLN A 648 -53.84 10.53 44.33
CA GLN A 648 -52.76 9.94 45.15
C GLN A 648 -53.32 9.31 46.43
N VAL A 649 -54.24 9.98 47.13
CA VAL A 649 -54.92 9.41 48.32
C VAL A 649 -55.67 8.12 47.96
N ALA A 650 -56.38 8.10 46.84
CA ALA A 650 -57.05 6.89 46.34
C ALA A 650 -56.06 5.75 45.98
N ALA A 651 -54.82 6.09 45.65
CA ALA A 651 -53.77 5.14 45.29
C ALA A 651 -53.00 4.57 46.50
N LEU A 652 -53.25 5.06 47.72
CA LEU A 652 -52.60 4.56 48.93
C LEU A 652 -52.84 3.05 49.09
N SER A 653 -51.75 2.32 49.21
CA SER A 653 -51.79 0.87 49.32
C SER A 653 -52.20 0.43 50.72
N VAL A 654 -52.65 -0.83 50.84
CA VAL A 654 -52.92 -1.48 52.14
C VAL A 654 -51.71 -1.43 53.09
N SER A 655 -50.49 -1.47 52.54
CA SER A 655 -49.27 -1.37 53.33
C SER A 655 -48.88 0.07 53.66
N GLY A 656 -49.26 1.04 52.81
CA GLY A 656 -48.96 2.45 53.04
C GLY A 656 -49.83 3.05 54.14
N VAL A 657 -51.14 2.79 54.12
CA VAL A 657 -52.09 3.43 55.06
C VAL A 657 -51.89 3.07 56.52
N SER A 658 -51.21 1.96 56.83
CA SER A 658 -50.87 1.64 58.22
C SER A 658 -49.78 2.57 58.79
N GLY A 659 -49.13 3.36 57.95
CA GLY A 659 -48.20 4.41 58.34
C GLY A 659 -48.82 5.79 58.50
N LEU A 660 -50.13 5.97 58.23
CA LEU A 660 -50.78 7.25 58.50
C LEU A 660 -50.92 7.47 60.01
N GLU A 661 -50.67 8.70 60.45
CA GLU A 661 -50.88 9.13 61.82
C GLU A 661 -52.28 9.77 62.01
N ALA A 662 -52.65 10.04 63.26
CA ALA A 662 -53.98 10.58 63.58
C ALA A 662 -54.18 12.00 63.03
N GLU A 663 -53.10 12.77 62.97
CA GLU A 663 -53.05 14.12 62.43
C GLU A 663 -53.15 14.10 60.90
N ASP A 664 -52.50 13.12 60.26
CA ASP A 664 -52.50 12.95 58.80
C ASP A 664 -53.90 12.75 58.23
N ILE A 665 -54.68 11.83 58.81
CA ILE A 665 -56.00 11.49 58.28
C ILE A 665 -56.98 12.67 58.37
N GLN A 666 -56.79 13.58 59.33
CA GLN A 666 -57.61 14.79 59.48
C GLN A 666 -57.36 15.80 58.36
N THR A 667 -56.21 15.72 57.69
CA THR A 667 -55.91 16.59 56.54
C THR A 667 -56.69 16.21 55.28
N PHE A 668 -57.19 14.97 55.19
CA PHE A 668 -57.94 14.50 54.02
C PHE A 668 -59.35 15.07 53.96
N THR A 669 -59.80 15.41 52.77
CA THR A 669 -61.19 15.83 52.56
C THR A 669 -62.16 14.66 52.67
N THR A 670 -63.44 14.96 52.85
CA THR A 670 -64.51 13.93 52.85
C THR A 670 -64.57 13.16 51.53
N SER A 671 -64.29 13.82 50.40
CA SER A 671 -64.22 13.17 49.09
C SER A 671 -63.03 12.23 48.96
N GLU A 672 -61.89 12.57 49.54
CA GLU A 672 -60.70 11.71 49.58
C GLU A 672 -60.91 10.47 50.44
N ILE A 673 -61.48 10.63 51.63
CA ILE A 673 -61.86 9.51 52.49
C ILE A 673 -62.79 8.55 51.76
N ALA A 674 -63.81 9.06 51.05
CA ALA A 674 -64.75 8.23 50.28
C ALA A 674 -64.08 7.47 49.11
N GLN A 675 -62.94 7.94 48.60
CA GLN A 675 -62.21 7.31 47.50
C GLN A 675 -61.21 6.22 47.94
N ILE A 676 -60.87 6.14 49.22
CA ILE A 676 -59.97 5.09 49.73
C ILE A 676 -60.67 3.72 49.63
N GLY A 677 -60.04 2.73 49.00
CA GLY A 677 -60.64 1.40 48.85
C GLY A 677 -61.02 0.76 50.20
N SER A 678 -62.13 0.03 50.28
CA SER A 678 -62.61 -0.59 51.53
C SER A 678 -61.57 -1.50 52.19
N ARG A 679 -60.80 -2.26 51.40
CA ARG A 679 -59.70 -3.10 51.91
C ARG A 679 -58.59 -2.28 52.58
N THR A 680 -58.39 -1.04 52.12
CA THR A 680 -57.39 -0.10 52.63
C THR A 680 -57.91 0.57 53.90
N ILE A 681 -59.17 1.04 53.94
CA ILE A 681 -59.79 1.56 55.19
C ILE A 681 -59.72 0.54 56.34
N ALA A 682 -59.97 -0.74 56.05
CA ALA A 682 -59.88 -1.83 57.02
C ALA A 682 -58.47 -2.05 57.63
N ARG A 683 -57.45 -1.32 57.15
CA ARG A 683 -56.05 -1.44 57.56
C ARG A 683 -55.53 -0.20 58.30
N LEU A 684 -56.35 0.85 58.41
CA LEU A 684 -56.06 1.98 59.29
C LEU A 684 -55.99 1.51 60.75
N SER A 685 -55.10 2.10 61.54
CA SER A 685 -55.04 1.83 62.97
C SER A 685 -56.31 2.33 63.66
N THR A 686 -56.60 1.81 64.86
CA THR A 686 -57.73 2.28 65.66
C THR A 686 -57.60 3.74 66.06
N SER A 687 -56.37 4.23 66.30
CA SER A 687 -56.12 5.65 66.59
C SER A 687 -56.44 6.55 65.39
N VAL A 688 -56.13 6.11 64.17
CA VAL A 688 -56.45 6.85 62.95
C VAL A 688 -57.96 6.86 62.69
N ILE A 689 -58.65 5.73 62.90
CA ILE A 689 -60.12 5.68 62.79
C ILE A 689 -60.79 6.60 63.82
N ALA A 690 -60.31 6.61 65.07
CA ALA A 690 -60.81 7.49 66.12
C ALA A 690 -60.56 8.98 65.82
N ALA A 691 -59.53 9.31 65.02
CA ALA A 691 -59.18 10.68 64.66
C ALA A 691 -59.98 11.26 63.49
N LEU A 692 -60.78 10.44 62.79
CA LEU A 692 -61.62 10.93 61.69
C LEU A 692 -62.62 11.98 62.20
N THR A 693 -62.76 13.10 61.49
CA THR A 693 -63.80 14.09 61.82
C THR A 693 -65.19 13.52 61.55
N SER A 694 -66.22 14.07 62.22
CA SER A 694 -67.62 13.70 62.01
C SER A 694 -68.02 13.75 60.52
N GLY A 695 -67.56 14.76 59.79
CA GLY A 695 -67.78 14.86 58.34
C GLY A 695 -67.12 13.74 57.53
N GLN A 696 -65.93 13.29 57.92
CA GLN A 696 -65.23 12.18 57.26
C GLN A 696 -65.88 10.81 57.55
N ILE A 697 -66.37 10.58 58.78
CA ILE A 697 -67.14 9.38 59.12
C ILE A 697 -68.45 9.30 58.32
N GLY A 698 -69.18 10.41 58.24
CA GLY A 698 -70.39 10.49 57.41
C GLY A 698 -70.13 10.27 55.92
N ALA A 699 -68.91 10.52 55.45
CA ALA A 699 -68.50 10.32 54.06
C ALA A 699 -68.08 8.87 53.73
N LEU A 700 -67.92 7.98 54.72
CA LEU A 700 -67.58 6.59 54.48
C LEU A 700 -68.67 5.90 53.64
N THR A 701 -68.27 5.24 52.57
CA THR A 701 -69.18 4.41 51.79
C THR A 701 -69.65 3.20 52.61
N THR A 702 -70.82 2.66 52.28
CA THR A 702 -71.34 1.43 52.91
C THR A 702 -70.36 0.26 52.80
N GLY A 703 -69.62 0.16 51.69
CA GLY A 703 -68.56 -0.84 51.51
C GLY A 703 -67.36 -0.65 52.45
N GLN A 704 -66.95 0.60 52.71
CA GLN A 704 -65.90 0.90 53.68
C GLN A 704 -66.36 0.59 55.12
N VAL A 705 -67.56 1.02 55.51
CA VAL A 705 -68.13 0.73 56.83
C VAL A 705 -68.24 -0.79 57.06
N ALA A 706 -68.73 -1.55 56.08
CA ALA A 706 -68.80 -3.01 56.17
C ALA A 706 -67.43 -3.70 56.31
N SER A 707 -66.34 -3.03 55.92
CA SER A 707 -64.99 -3.59 55.94
C SER A 707 -64.21 -3.28 57.22
N LEU A 708 -64.66 -2.32 58.03
CA LEU A 708 -64.02 -1.98 59.31
C LEU A 708 -64.00 -3.21 60.23
N SER A 709 -62.91 -3.38 60.96
CA SER A 709 -62.83 -4.39 62.02
C SER A 709 -63.71 -4.01 63.21
N SER A 710 -64.03 -5.00 64.06
CA SER A 710 -64.73 -4.76 65.33
C SER A 710 -63.97 -3.79 66.23
N GLU A 711 -62.64 -3.88 66.25
CA GLU A 711 -61.76 -3.02 67.02
C GLU A 711 -61.78 -1.58 66.49
N GLN A 712 -61.85 -1.38 65.17
CA GLN A 712 -61.98 -0.05 64.58
C GLN A 712 -63.35 0.59 64.86
N ILE A 713 -64.44 -0.20 64.85
CA ILE A 713 -65.77 0.30 65.22
C ILE A 713 -65.82 0.69 66.70
N ALA A 714 -65.25 -0.13 67.59
CA ALA A 714 -65.15 0.19 69.02
C ALA A 714 -64.26 1.40 69.33
N ALA A 715 -63.39 1.80 68.40
CA ALA A 715 -62.53 2.97 68.56
C ALA A 715 -63.23 4.29 68.19
N LEU A 716 -64.40 4.24 67.55
CA LEU A 716 -65.18 5.43 67.25
C LEU A 716 -65.74 6.05 68.54
N SER A 717 -65.82 7.37 68.59
CA SER A 717 -66.55 8.07 69.65
C SER A 717 -68.06 7.95 69.42
N SER A 718 -68.85 8.10 70.47
CA SER A 718 -70.32 8.10 70.36
C SER A 718 -70.82 9.20 69.42
N GLU A 719 -70.13 10.36 69.35
CA GLU A 719 -70.45 11.41 68.38
C GLU A 719 -70.19 10.95 66.93
N GLN A 720 -69.09 10.24 66.66
CA GLN A 720 -68.82 9.70 65.33
C GLN A 720 -69.84 8.62 64.93
N ILE A 721 -70.27 7.77 65.87
CA ILE A 721 -71.26 6.73 65.63
C ILE A 721 -72.64 7.34 65.29
N ASP A 722 -73.05 8.41 65.98
CA ASP A 722 -74.31 9.12 65.75
C ASP A 722 -74.42 9.72 64.33
N ILE A 723 -73.30 9.94 63.65
CA ILE A 723 -73.27 10.46 62.28
C ILE A 723 -73.55 9.38 61.22
N LEU A 724 -73.46 8.09 61.58
CA LEU A 724 -73.72 7.01 60.63
C LEU A 724 -75.17 7.04 60.16
N ASN A 725 -75.39 7.09 58.84
CA ASN A 725 -76.74 7.03 58.29
C ASN A 725 -77.26 5.59 58.22
N SER A 726 -78.57 5.44 58.00
CA SER A 726 -79.27 4.15 57.96
C SER A 726 -78.64 3.17 56.94
N ALA A 727 -78.10 3.65 55.81
CA ALA A 727 -77.44 2.78 54.83
C ALA A 727 -76.07 2.27 55.31
N GLN A 728 -75.28 3.11 55.99
CA GLN A 728 -74.02 2.71 56.62
C GLN A 728 -74.26 1.73 57.77
N ILE A 729 -75.24 2.00 58.64
CA ILE A 729 -75.64 1.12 59.74
C ILE A 729 -76.10 -0.25 59.21
N GLY A 730 -76.91 -0.27 58.15
CA GLY A 730 -77.36 -1.51 57.52
C GLY A 730 -76.24 -2.34 56.87
N ALA A 731 -75.08 -1.73 56.62
CA ALA A 731 -73.89 -2.42 56.10
C ALA A 731 -73.03 -3.07 57.20
N LEU A 732 -73.25 -2.75 58.48
CA LEU A 732 -72.50 -3.32 59.60
C LEU A 732 -72.73 -4.83 59.73
N SER A 733 -71.70 -5.54 60.15
CA SER A 733 -71.76 -6.97 60.48
C SER A 733 -72.14 -7.19 61.95
N SER A 734 -72.51 -8.43 62.29
CA SER A 734 -72.84 -8.77 63.69
C SER A 734 -71.68 -8.59 64.65
N ARG A 735 -70.43 -8.76 64.21
CA ARG A 735 -69.25 -8.50 65.06
C ARG A 735 -69.04 -7.01 65.31
N GLN A 736 -69.32 -6.17 64.33
CA GLN A 736 -69.20 -4.72 64.45
C GLN A 736 -70.29 -4.16 65.38
N ILE A 737 -71.55 -4.57 65.21
CA ILE A 737 -72.65 -4.18 66.13
C ILE A 737 -72.36 -4.62 67.57
N ALA A 738 -71.83 -5.83 67.76
CA ALA A 738 -71.45 -6.33 69.09
C ALA A 738 -70.30 -5.55 69.74
N ALA A 739 -69.48 -4.84 68.95
CA ALA A 739 -68.35 -4.07 69.45
C ALA A 739 -68.73 -2.66 69.91
N MET A 740 -69.95 -2.20 69.59
CA MET A 740 -70.47 -0.89 70.00
C MET A 740 -70.88 -0.89 71.48
N LEU A 741 -70.81 0.26 72.14
CA LEU A 741 -71.31 0.40 73.51
C LEU A 741 -72.85 0.45 73.52
N LEU A 742 -73.46 0.24 74.68
CA LEU A 742 -74.91 0.42 74.83
C LEU A 742 -75.31 1.86 74.51
N GLU A 743 -74.54 2.82 75.02
CA GLU A 743 -74.77 4.26 74.83
C GLU A 743 -74.78 4.63 73.35
N ASP A 744 -73.91 4.01 72.55
CA ASP A 744 -73.83 4.22 71.10
C ASP A 744 -75.07 3.71 70.35
N ILE A 745 -75.59 2.52 70.72
CA ILE A 745 -76.81 1.99 70.09
C ILE A 745 -78.02 2.82 70.50
N GLN A 746 -78.01 3.39 71.72
CA GLN A 746 -79.09 4.26 72.19
C GLN A 746 -79.18 5.57 71.41
N THR A 747 -78.12 6.04 70.74
CA THR A 747 -78.20 7.24 69.89
C THR A 747 -78.94 6.99 68.57
N PHE A 748 -79.07 5.73 68.13
CA PHE A 748 -79.71 5.41 66.87
C PHE A 748 -81.20 5.80 66.85
N LYS A 749 -81.63 6.47 65.80
CA LYS A 749 -83.03 6.74 65.53
C LYS A 749 -83.77 5.46 65.16
N THR A 750 -85.10 5.50 65.19
CA THR A 750 -85.95 4.34 64.89
C THR A 750 -85.73 3.80 63.47
N ASP A 751 -85.50 4.66 62.48
CA ASP A 751 -85.15 4.24 61.11
C ASP A 751 -83.76 3.62 61.00
N GLU A 752 -82.82 4.04 61.85
CA GLU A 752 -81.46 3.49 61.95
C GLU A 752 -81.44 2.12 62.65
N ILE A 753 -82.22 1.94 63.73
CA ILE A 753 -82.47 0.63 64.37
C ILE A 753 -83.13 -0.33 63.37
N ALA A 754 -84.14 0.13 62.63
CA ALA A 754 -84.79 -0.65 61.57
C ALA A 754 -83.84 -1.02 60.42
N ALA A 755 -82.80 -0.21 60.20
CA ALA A 755 -81.81 -0.44 59.16
C ALA A 755 -80.76 -1.51 59.52
N ILE A 756 -80.59 -1.88 60.81
CA ILE A 756 -79.65 -2.93 61.23
C ILE A 756 -79.93 -4.23 60.45
N GLY A 757 -78.98 -4.68 59.64
CA GLY A 757 -79.18 -5.84 58.77
C GLY A 757 -79.57 -7.11 59.56
N THR A 758 -80.41 -7.97 58.98
CA THR A 758 -80.86 -9.21 59.64
C THR A 758 -79.72 -10.18 59.99
N ARG A 759 -78.57 -10.08 59.31
CA ARG A 759 -77.35 -10.81 59.68
C ARG A 759 -76.61 -10.16 60.85
N ALA A 760 -76.71 -8.84 60.97
CA ALA A 760 -76.04 -8.02 61.97
C ALA A 760 -76.78 -7.99 63.30
N ILE A 761 -78.11 -8.09 63.30
CA ILE A 761 -78.98 -8.01 64.48
C ILE A 761 -78.57 -9.00 65.59
N ARG A 762 -78.02 -10.16 65.23
CA ARG A 762 -77.49 -11.17 66.17
C ARG A 762 -76.28 -10.69 66.98
N GLY A 763 -75.68 -9.58 66.58
CA GLY A 763 -74.59 -8.91 67.29
C GLY A 763 -75.06 -8.15 68.52
N LEU A 764 -76.33 -7.70 68.57
CA LEU A 764 -76.85 -6.96 69.74
C LEU A 764 -76.78 -7.85 70.99
N THR A 765 -76.09 -7.40 72.01
CA THR A 765 -76.12 -8.08 73.30
C THR A 765 -77.50 -7.95 73.92
N THR A 766 -77.89 -8.88 74.79
CA THR A 766 -79.17 -8.76 75.52
C THR A 766 -79.22 -7.51 76.39
N GLN A 767 -78.07 -7.00 76.84
CA GLN A 767 -77.95 -5.73 77.55
C GLN A 767 -78.19 -4.53 76.63
N GLN A 768 -77.63 -4.53 75.41
CA GLN A 768 -77.93 -3.52 74.40
C GLN A 768 -79.42 -3.46 74.08
N VAL A 769 -80.05 -4.62 73.83
CA VAL A 769 -81.48 -4.72 73.54
C VAL A 769 -82.32 -4.20 74.72
N ALA A 770 -81.99 -4.60 75.95
CA ALA A 770 -82.75 -4.18 77.13
C ALA A 770 -82.64 -2.67 77.43
N GLY A 771 -81.56 -2.02 77.00
CA GLY A 771 -81.36 -0.59 77.17
C GLY A 771 -82.01 0.30 76.11
N LEU A 772 -82.66 -0.27 75.08
CA LEU A 772 -83.32 0.52 74.04
C LEU A 772 -84.62 1.15 74.56
N SER A 773 -84.99 2.32 74.05
CA SER A 773 -86.29 2.93 74.33
C SER A 773 -87.44 2.11 73.71
N SER A 774 -88.67 2.28 74.20
CA SER A 774 -89.85 1.64 73.62
C SER A 774 -89.99 1.92 72.12
N GLU A 775 -89.77 3.17 71.69
CA GLU A 775 -89.82 3.56 70.27
C GLU A 775 -88.76 2.85 69.43
N GLN A 776 -87.54 2.66 69.96
CA GLN A 776 -86.47 1.91 69.28
C GLN A 776 -86.81 0.43 69.20
N LEU A 777 -87.34 -0.17 70.27
CA LEU A 777 -87.78 -1.57 70.26
C LEU A 777 -88.91 -1.83 69.25
N ASP A 778 -89.85 -0.88 69.11
CA ASP A 778 -90.97 -0.92 68.15
C ASP A 778 -90.50 -0.87 66.69
N SER A 779 -89.34 -0.25 66.47
CA SER A 779 -88.78 -0.09 65.13
C SER A 779 -88.13 -1.37 64.57
N PHE A 780 -87.97 -2.43 65.38
CA PHE A 780 -87.50 -3.71 64.86
C PHE A 780 -88.49 -4.30 63.84
N THR A 781 -88.00 -4.50 62.63
CA THR A 781 -88.77 -5.16 61.58
C THR A 781 -89.03 -6.63 61.93
N THR A 782 -90.10 -7.20 61.38
CA THR A 782 -90.41 -8.63 61.54
C THR A 782 -89.24 -9.53 61.11
N ALA A 783 -88.50 -9.14 60.07
CA ALA A 783 -87.35 -9.89 59.59
C ALA A 783 -86.16 -9.85 60.56
N GLN A 784 -85.94 -8.73 61.26
CA GLN A 784 -84.92 -8.62 62.31
C GLN A 784 -85.32 -9.46 63.52
N ALA A 785 -86.56 -9.36 64.00
CA ALA A 785 -87.06 -10.13 65.13
C ALA A 785 -86.96 -11.66 64.90
N GLN A 786 -87.21 -12.12 63.67
CA GLN A 786 -87.02 -13.53 63.27
C GLN A 786 -85.55 -13.95 63.22
N ALA A 787 -84.64 -13.02 62.95
CA ALA A 787 -83.21 -13.31 62.86
C ALA A 787 -82.49 -13.24 64.22
N MET A 788 -83.12 -12.62 65.24
CA MET A 788 -82.62 -12.57 66.61
C MET A 788 -82.48 -13.97 67.24
N THR A 789 -81.56 -14.09 68.18
CA THR A 789 -81.46 -15.25 69.07
C THR A 789 -82.60 -15.26 70.08
N VAL A 790 -82.93 -16.44 70.62
CA VAL A 790 -83.97 -16.57 71.66
C VAL A 790 -83.69 -15.64 72.86
N ALA A 791 -82.42 -15.48 73.24
CA ALA A 791 -82.04 -14.60 74.33
C ALA A 791 -82.31 -13.11 74.01
N GLN A 792 -82.04 -12.67 72.78
CA GLN A 792 -82.34 -11.30 72.35
C GLN A 792 -83.85 -11.05 72.27
N VAL A 793 -84.64 -12.00 71.75
CA VAL A 793 -86.11 -11.87 71.72
C VAL A 793 -86.68 -11.80 73.14
N ASN A 794 -86.17 -12.62 74.06
CA ASN A 794 -86.55 -12.55 75.47
C ASN A 794 -86.16 -11.20 76.10
N ALA A 795 -85.02 -10.63 75.72
CA ALA A 795 -84.61 -9.29 76.16
C ALA A 795 -85.55 -8.19 75.61
N VAL A 796 -86.00 -8.28 74.35
CA VAL A 796 -87.02 -7.37 73.80
C VAL A 796 -88.33 -7.47 74.59
N VAL A 797 -88.82 -8.69 74.82
CA VAL A 797 -90.07 -8.93 75.57
C VAL A 797 -89.96 -8.43 77.01
N ALA A 798 -88.82 -8.67 77.67
CA ALA A 798 -88.57 -8.20 79.03
C ALA A 798 -88.52 -6.66 79.10
N ALA A 799 -87.84 -6.00 78.16
CA ALA A 799 -87.78 -4.55 78.10
C ALA A 799 -89.18 -3.94 77.86
N TYR A 800 -89.98 -4.53 76.96
CA TYR A 800 -91.38 -4.12 76.77
C TYR A 800 -92.22 -4.27 78.03
N ALA A 801 -92.07 -5.38 78.75
CA ALA A 801 -92.77 -5.59 80.01
C ALA A 801 -92.38 -4.50 81.03
N GLU A 802 -91.09 -4.14 81.11
CA GLU A 802 -90.61 -3.08 82.00
C GLU A 802 -91.17 -1.68 81.63
N PHE A 803 -91.28 -1.34 80.34
CA PHE A 803 -91.89 -0.09 79.88
C PHE A 803 -93.41 0.00 80.11
N GLU A 804 -94.12 -1.13 79.95
CA GLU A 804 -95.58 -1.23 80.18
C GLU A 804 -95.93 -1.46 81.67
N GLY A 805 -94.93 -1.62 82.55
CA GLY A 805 -95.11 -1.85 83.98
C GLY A 805 -95.64 -3.25 84.36
N LEU A 806 -95.27 -4.28 83.57
CA LEU A 806 -95.71 -5.68 83.64
C LEU A 806 -94.76 -6.63 84.37
#